data_AF-A0A448YGI0-F1
#
_entry.id   AF-A0A448YGI0-F1
#
_cell.length_a   1.000
_cell.length_b   1.000
_cell.length_c   1.000
_cell.angle_alpha   90.00
_cell.angle_beta   90.00
_cell.angle_gamma   90.00
#
_symmetry.space_group_name_H-M   'P 1'
#
loop_
_entity.id
_entity.type
_entity.pdbx_description
1 polymer ?
#
loop_
_entity_poly.entity_id
_entity_poly.type
_entity_poly.pdbx_seq_one_letter_code
_entity_poly.pdbx_strand_id
1 'polypeptide(L)'
;MAPGRVSIANIFQNALGAGSQDDSERLIEGYTQKKTWKGNENANSTYSHQGLMQYISGHIISEYWLNHLYSKEVRQYYEENRFHIHDLGFLSAYCAGWSIEDLLMQGFGGVENKIQCRPAAHFNTALNQTVNFLFTLQGELAGAQALSNFDTYLAPFIRYDNLSYAQVFKYVQSFVYSLNVPTRSGFQAPFTNLSLDLVCPKTLVGHPVIIGGKCREDWVYEDFQEEMDTFNRAFCAVMVQGDGNGNIFSFPIPTYNLYEGFDWDAPRHDPIWEMTAKYGVPYFANFINSDLDPEDFRSMCCRLRLDITELRSRGGLFGSMPLTGSVGVVTINLPNLAMRSGTEDTFLEILDDTLRVTKDSLEIKRKVIDEHRELYPYAAHYLDSIYQRTGSCWSNHFNTVGVIGMNEAMKVLLGYGIAKDKTFAESILNHIKEKLKEFQLETGHFYNLEATPAESTCYKLARRDRELFGSEDIPTFYTNSSALPVDATSNLLEAVEHQESLQTIYTGGTVFHAFLGEKLPSGNHAKNLVKMIATGYRIPYLTLSPTFSICKTHGYIAGEKPQCPQCGESTLVYSRIVGYYRPTRDWNNGKKVEFSKRKYFNEKTLPVAGFTGQTLTDYPGKIACIMFTSRCNLACPWCHNGPVVQGERDDITLEDVVEAVQKSKLKNLVISGGEPTIHKGLLPFMRLLKRLGISVKLDTNGTSPETLRTIFKEGLVDFVAMDIKCALERYKQVAGKAVKPEILKESIELIKSSGIPHDFRTTVVPDLVDIEDLVECKRLAGGKLTLQKFRKGNTNLREEFQDAREHTDAEFEHIVDMVGN
;
A
#
# COMPACT_ATOMS: atom_id res chain seq x y z
N MET A 1 10.51 32.41 46.08
CA MET A 1 9.13 32.72 45.65
C MET A 1 8.82 31.79 44.49
N ALA A 2 8.01 30.75 44.73
CA ALA A 2 7.65 29.76 43.72
C ALA A 2 6.46 30.27 42.90
N PRO A 3 6.45 30.15 41.55
CA PRO A 3 5.26 30.42 40.76
C PRO A 3 4.23 29.29 40.95
N GLY A 4 2.97 29.68 41.18
CA GLY A 4 1.91 28.79 41.66
C GLY A 4 1.51 27.68 40.68
N ARG A 5 1.36 26.47 41.22
CA ARG A 5 0.59 25.38 40.60
C ARG A 5 -0.86 25.84 40.43
N VAL A 6 -1.33 25.96 39.19
CA VAL A 6 -2.74 26.20 38.91
C VAL A 6 -3.50 24.89 39.18
N SER A 7 -4.33 24.87 40.22
CA SER A 7 -5.18 23.74 40.58
C SER A 7 -6.36 23.62 39.60
N ILE A 8 -6.52 22.43 39.00
CA ILE A 8 -7.65 22.04 38.12
C ILE A 8 -9.01 22.36 38.75
N ALA A 9 -9.11 22.33 40.09
CA ALA A 9 -10.35 22.61 40.81
C ALA A 9 -10.88 24.04 40.62
N ASN A 10 -10.00 25.03 40.42
CA ASN A 10 -10.40 26.43 40.20
C ASN A 10 -10.79 26.72 38.74
N ILE A 11 -10.49 25.81 37.81
CA ILE A 11 -10.79 25.97 36.37
C ILE A 11 -12.19 25.45 36.04
N PHE A 12 -12.61 24.34 36.66
CA PHE A 12 -13.96 23.79 36.45
C PHE A 12 -15.09 24.72 36.89
N GLN A 13 -14.89 25.57 37.91
CA GLN A 13 -15.88 26.57 38.31
C GLN A 13 -16.04 27.71 37.30
N ASN A 14 -15.02 28.03 36.50
CA ASN A 14 -15.05 29.12 35.52
C ASN A 14 -15.48 28.68 34.11
N ALA A 15 -15.40 27.38 33.79
CA ALA A 15 -15.88 26.83 32.52
C ALA A 15 -17.42 26.83 32.40
N LEU A 16 -18.14 26.93 33.52
CA LEU A 16 -19.60 26.86 33.60
C LEU A 16 -20.26 28.24 33.72
N GLY A 17 -19.79 29.21 32.91
CA GLY A 17 -20.49 30.50 32.75
C GLY A 17 -21.88 30.32 32.12
N ALA A 18 -22.80 31.24 32.38
CA ALA A 18 -24.26 31.17 32.15
C ALA A 18 -24.77 30.92 30.70
N GLY A 19 -23.88 30.59 29.74
CA GLY A 19 -24.23 30.07 28.40
C GLY A 19 -23.97 28.56 28.20
N SER A 20 -23.35 27.88 29.17
CA SER A 20 -22.86 26.49 29.05
C SER A 20 -23.94 25.38 29.14
N GLN A 21 -25.11 25.70 29.70
CA GLN A 21 -26.19 24.73 29.90
C GLN A 21 -26.91 24.42 28.57
N ASP A 22 -27.17 25.45 27.77
CA ASP A 22 -27.79 25.35 26.43
C ASP A 22 -26.86 24.61 25.45
N ASP A 23 -25.54 24.82 25.54
CA ASP A 23 -24.56 24.13 24.67
C ASP A 23 -24.40 22.63 25.00
N SER A 24 -24.49 22.24 26.28
CA SER A 24 -24.41 20.83 26.68
C SER A 24 -25.64 20.03 26.23
N GLU A 25 -26.83 20.62 26.34
CA GLU A 25 -28.09 20.04 25.85
C GLU A 25 -28.07 19.90 24.31
N ARG A 26 -27.59 20.92 23.59
CA ARG A 26 -27.44 20.88 22.13
C ARG A 26 -26.50 19.77 21.64
N LEU A 27 -25.43 19.46 22.36
CA LEU A 27 -24.53 18.35 21.99
C LEU A 27 -25.25 17.00 22.10
N ILE A 28 -26.03 16.81 23.17
CA ILE A 28 -26.81 15.59 23.38
C ILE A 28 -27.90 15.47 22.31
N GLU A 29 -28.66 16.53 22.06
CA GLU A 29 -29.69 16.56 21.01
C GLU A 29 -29.09 16.33 19.62
N GLY A 30 -27.97 16.97 19.32
CA GLY A 30 -27.27 16.85 18.04
C GLY A 30 -26.82 15.42 17.74
N TYR A 31 -26.32 14.69 18.74
CA TYR A 31 -25.94 13.29 18.60
C TYR A 31 -27.17 12.37 18.52
N THR A 32 -28.12 12.50 19.46
CA THR A 32 -29.31 11.63 19.54
C THR A 32 -30.23 11.75 18.32
N GLN A 33 -30.31 12.93 17.73
CA GLN A 33 -31.09 13.17 16.50
C GLN A 33 -30.29 12.89 15.22
N LYS A 34 -29.03 12.42 15.33
CA LYS A 34 -28.12 12.15 14.20
C LYS A 34 -27.97 13.33 13.24
N LYS A 35 -28.08 14.56 13.76
CA LYS A 35 -28.04 15.80 12.96
C LYS A 35 -26.63 16.19 12.54
N THR A 36 -25.59 15.65 13.19
CA THR A 36 -24.21 15.99 12.91
C THR A 36 -23.49 14.86 12.18
N TRP A 37 -22.70 15.21 11.16
CA TRP A 37 -21.82 14.26 10.48
C TRP A 37 -20.70 13.73 11.40
N LYS A 38 -20.40 14.42 12.51
CA LYS A 38 -19.36 14.05 13.49
C LYS A 38 -19.62 12.67 14.11
N GLY A 39 -20.88 12.23 14.19
CA GLY A 39 -21.22 10.86 14.60
C GLY A 39 -20.67 9.77 13.65
N ASN A 40 -20.32 10.12 12.41
CA ASN A 40 -19.73 9.24 11.40
C ASN A 40 -18.28 9.63 11.08
N GLU A 41 -17.59 10.37 11.97
CA GLU A 41 -16.22 10.83 11.74
C GLU A 41 -15.21 9.66 11.69
N ASN A 42 -15.43 8.65 12.52
CA ASN A 42 -14.64 7.43 12.61
C ASN A 42 -15.54 6.23 12.28
N ALA A 43 -15.22 5.49 11.21
CA ALA A 43 -15.98 4.34 10.74
C ALA A 43 -15.93 3.16 11.71
N ASN A 44 -15.00 3.15 12.67
CA ASN A 44 -14.96 2.19 13.77
C ASN A 44 -16.04 2.47 14.84
N SER A 45 -16.54 3.71 14.91
CA SER A 45 -17.56 4.13 15.88
C SER A 45 -18.96 3.63 15.52
N THR A 46 -19.80 3.40 16.53
CA THR A 46 -21.21 3.05 16.34
C THR A 46 -22.11 3.94 17.20
N TYR A 47 -23.23 4.39 16.63
CA TYR A 47 -24.26 5.10 17.38
C TYR A 47 -24.71 4.27 18.59
N SER A 48 -24.29 4.72 19.76
CA SER A 48 -24.50 4.04 21.04
C SER A 48 -24.43 5.04 22.18
N HIS A 49 -24.83 4.60 23.39
CA HIS A 49 -24.68 5.39 24.60
C HIS A 49 -23.20 5.70 24.92
N GLN A 50 -22.30 4.73 24.70
CA GLN A 50 -20.87 4.91 24.85
C GLN A 50 -20.29 5.91 23.84
N GLY A 51 -20.76 5.86 22.59
CA GLY A 51 -20.41 6.85 21.57
C GLY A 51 -20.88 8.26 21.92
N LEU A 52 -22.04 8.41 22.58
CA LEU A 52 -22.52 9.71 23.08
C LEU A 52 -21.57 10.26 24.15
N MET A 53 -21.17 9.43 25.12
CA MET A 53 -20.24 9.85 26.18
C MET A 53 -18.88 10.29 25.62
N GLN A 54 -18.36 9.56 24.63
CA GLN A 54 -17.14 9.94 23.93
C GLN A 54 -17.32 11.24 23.13
N TYR A 55 -18.45 11.43 22.46
CA TYR A 55 -18.74 12.63 21.69
C TYR A 55 -18.76 13.89 22.57
N ILE A 56 -19.43 13.82 23.72
CA ILE A 56 -19.51 14.95 24.67
C ILE A 56 -18.14 15.24 25.28
N SER A 57 -17.49 14.23 25.85
CA SER A 57 -16.18 14.39 26.49
C SER A 57 -15.13 14.88 25.49
N GLY A 58 -15.10 14.33 24.29
CA GLY A 58 -14.18 14.74 23.24
C GLY A 58 -14.38 16.20 22.81
N HIS A 59 -15.62 16.69 22.75
CA HIS A 59 -15.85 18.10 22.46
C HIS A 59 -15.33 19.01 23.57
N ILE A 60 -15.63 18.70 24.84
CA ILE A 60 -15.18 19.50 26.00
C ILE A 60 -13.64 19.53 26.07
N ILE A 61 -12.98 18.39 25.87
CA ILE A 61 -11.52 18.30 25.90
C ILE A 61 -10.90 19.07 24.72
N SER A 62 -11.53 19.04 23.54
CA SER A 62 -11.05 19.81 22.38
C SER A 62 -11.10 21.31 22.64
N GLU A 63 -12.19 21.81 23.22
CA GLU A 63 -12.30 23.20 23.64
C GLU A 63 -11.27 23.55 24.72
N TYR A 64 -11.00 22.63 25.65
CA TYR A 64 -9.98 22.85 26.67
C TYR A 64 -8.58 23.02 26.06
N TRP A 65 -8.21 22.15 25.11
CA TRP A 65 -6.96 22.29 24.36
C TRP A 65 -6.86 23.65 23.66
N LEU A 66 -7.86 24.02 22.87
CA LEU A 66 -7.82 25.21 22.03
C LEU A 66 -7.91 26.53 22.82
N ASN A 67 -8.67 26.55 23.92
CA ASN A 67 -8.92 27.77 24.68
C ASN A 67 -7.93 27.99 25.84
N HIS A 68 -7.33 26.92 26.39
CA HIS A 68 -6.54 27.01 27.62
C HIS A 68 -5.11 26.48 27.53
N LEU A 69 -4.84 25.49 26.67
CA LEU A 69 -3.51 24.87 26.60
C LEU A 69 -2.68 25.39 25.42
N TYR A 70 -3.29 25.49 24.24
CA TYR A 70 -2.62 26.01 23.06
C TYR A 70 -2.50 27.54 23.09
N SER A 71 -1.45 28.03 22.44
CA SER A 71 -1.27 29.47 22.24
C SER A 71 -2.38 30.03 21.34
N LYS A 72 -2.63 31.34 21.45
CA LYS A 72 -3.58 32.05 20.57
C LYS A 72 -3.23 31.86 19.08
N GLU A 73 -1.95 31.82 18.76
CA GLU A 73 -1.46 31.62 17.40
C GLU A 73 -1.79 30.22 16.88
N VAL A 74 -1.53 29.16 17.66
CA VAL A 74 -1.89 27.78 17.28
C VAL A 74 -3.40 27.66 17.05
N ARG A 75 -4.21 28.24 17.94
CA ARG A 75 -5.66 28.27 17.79
C ARG A 75 -6.09 29.00 16.52
N GLN A 76 -5.52 30.17 16.24
CA GLN A 76 -5.82 30.93 15.04
C GLN A 76 -5.53 30.12 13.77
N TYR A 77 -4.39 29.42 13.68
CA TYR A 77 -4.02 28.64 12.49
C TYR A 77 -4.92 27.43 12.30
N TYR A 78 -5.38 26.82 13.41
CA TYR A 78 -6.40 25.79 13.39
C TYR A 78 -7.76 26.33 12.88
N GLU A 79 -8.21 27.50 13.35
CA GLU A 79 -9.47 28.13 12.93
C GLU A 79 -9.44 28.59 11.46
N GLU A 80 -8.28 29.04 11.00
CA GLU A 80 -7.94 29.38 9.61
C GLU A 80 -7.83 28.15 8.68
N ASN A 81 -7.94 26.95 9.25
CA ASN A 81 -7.90 25.66 8.56
C ASN A 81 -6.57 25.38 7.82
N ARG A 82 -5.45 25.98 8.30
CA ARG A 82 -4.11 25.80 7.73
C ARG A 82 -3.52 24.41 8.03
N PHE A 83 -3.88 23.84 9.16
CA PHE A 83 -3.55 22.47 9.53
C PHE A 83 -4.67 21.85 10.36
N HIS A 84 -4.58 20.53 10.56
CA HIS A 84 -5.45 19.76 11.42
C HIS A 84 -4.66 19.14 12.57
N ILE A 85 -5.00 19.47 13.82
CA ILE A 85 -4.50 18.78 15.01
C ILE A 85 -5.37 17.54 15.25
N HIS A 86 -4.76 16.37 15.21
CA HIS A 86 -5.47 15.10 15.41
C HIS A 86 -5.77 14.84 16.89
N ASP A 87 -6.86 14.12 17.14
CA ASP A 87 -7.26 13.61 18.45
C ASP A 87 -7.35 14.65 19.56
N LEU A 88 -7.76 15.88 19.22
CA LEU A 88 -8.07 16.94 20.20
C LEU A 88 -9.11 16.51 21.25
N GLY A 89 -9.90 15.47 20.98
CA GLY A 89 -10.83 14.89 21.95
C GLY A 89 -10.17 14.12 23.10
N PHE A 90 -8.86 13.95 23.07
CA PHE A 90 -8.10 13.25 24.10
C PHE A 90 -7.03 14.16 24.70
N LEU A 91 -6.95 14.18 26.03
CA LEU A 91 -5.83 14.78 26.76
C LEU A 91 -4.78 13.70 26.97
N SER A 92 -4.15 13.22 25.90
CA SER A 92 -3.16 12.15 25.93
C SER A 92 -2.21 12.16 24.72
N ALA A 93 -1.17 11.32 24.77
CA ALA A 93 -0.36 10.99 23.61
C ALA A 93 -1.17 10.24 22.54
N TYR A 94 -0.66 10.23 21.31
CA TYR A 94 -1.34 9.62 20.18
C TYR A 94 -1.24 8.09 20.23
N CYS A 95 -0.11 7.51 19.84
CA CYS A 95 0.03 6.07 19.67
C CYS A 95 1.32 5.55 20.31
N ALA A 96 1.35 4.24 20.60
CA ALA A 96 2.51 3.58 21.18
C ALA A 96 2.64 2.14 20.67
N GLY A 97 3.89 1.72 20.47
CA GLY A 97 4.26 0.32 20.49
C GLY A 97 4.74 -0.08 21.87
N TRP A 98 4.65 -1.37 22.15
CA TRP A 98 4.93 -1.94 23.46
C TRP A 98 5.84 -3.15 23.36
N SER A 99 6.60 -3.38 24.44
CA SER A 99 7.43 -4.55 24.60
C SER A 99 6.61 -5.74 25.09
N ILE A 100 6.48 -6.78 24.26
CA ILE A 100 5.92 -8.05 24.75
C ILE A 100 6.86 -8.71 25.77
N GLU A 101 8.16 -8.51 25.63
CA GLU A 101 9.17 -8.96 26.60
C GLU A 101 8.89 -8.36 27.99
N ASP A 102 8.62 -7.06 28.11
CA ASP A 102 8.29 -6.44 29.39
C ASP A 102 7.02 -7.05 30.00
N LEU A 103 5.99 -7.27 29.18
CA LEU A 103 4.76 -7.91 29.65
C LEU A 103 5.01 -9.36 30.13
N LEU A 104 5.87 -10.11 29.44
CA LEU A 104 6.23 -11.48 29.81
C LEU A 104 7.18 -11.55 31.01
N MET A 105 7.98 -10.52 31.26
CA MET A 105 8.89 -10.43 32.41
C MET A 105 8.21 -9.92 33.67
N GLN A 106 7.39 -8.87 33.55
CA GLN A 106 6.81 -8.15 34.68
C GLN A 106 5.37 -8.57 34.99
N GLY A 107 4.66 -9.11 33.99
CA GLY A 107 3.22 -9.38 34.06
C GLY A 107 2.38 -8.11 33.84
N PHE A 108 1.06 -8.26 33.85
CA PHE A 108 0.16 -7.11 33.69
C PHE A 108 -0.14 -6.43 35.04
N GLY A 109 0.40 -5.24 35.27
CA GLY A 109 0.16 -4.51 36.52
C GLY A 109 0.83 -3.14 36.61
N GLY A 110 1.38 -2.85 37.79
CA GLY A 110 2.18 -1.64 38.07
C GLY A 110 1.45 -0.46 38.70
N VAL A 111 0.12 -0.52 38.82
CA VAL A 111 -0.69 0.58 39.36
C VAL A 111 -1.17 0.28 40.79
N GLU A 112 -0.96 1.24 41.70
CA GLU A 112 -1.34 1.11 43.11
C GLU A 112 -2.85 0.90 43.27
N ASN A 113 -3.25 0.04 44.21
CA ASN A 113 -4.65 -0.27 44.51
C ASN A 113 -5.45 -0.86 43.32
N LYS A 114 -4.77 -1.38 42.30
CA LYS A 114 -5.36 -2.15 41.18
C LYS A 114 -4.88 -3.60 41.23
N ILE A 115 -5.57 -4.47 40.48
CA ILE A 115 -5.17 -5.87 40.35
C ILE A 115 -3.77 -5.98 39.71
N GLN A 116 -2.99 -6.93 40.19
CA GLN A 116 -1.64 -7.22 39.71
C GLN A 116 -1.60 -8.66 39.20
N CYS A 117 -1.37 -8.84 37.90
CA CYS A 117 -1.21 -10.15 37.29
C CYS A 117 0.27 -10.53 37.30
N ARG A 118 0.59 -11.71 37.85
CA ARG A 118 1.95 -12.26 37.72
C ARG A 118 2.29 -12.54 36.24
N PRO A 119 3.58 -12.53 35.88
CA PRO A 119 4.05 -12.97 34.56
C PRO A 119 3.40 -14.27 34.09
N ALA A 120 2.97 -14.30 32.83
CA ALA A 120 2.29 -15.46 32.27
C ALA A 120 3.23 -16.67 32.17
N ALA A 121 2.76 -17.83 32.64
CA ALA A 121 3.48 -19.11 32.52
C ALA A 121 2.87 -20.06 31.47
N HIS A 122 1.70 -19.74 30.93
CA HIS A 122 0.94 -20.57 30.00
C HIS A 122 0.46 -19.74 28.81
N PHE A 123 0.35 -20.36 27.63
CA PHE A 123 0.05 -19.72 26.35
C PHE A 123 -1.27 -18.93 26.39
N ASN A 124 -2.34 -19.56 26.88
CA ASN A 124 -3.65 -18.90 27.01
C ASN A 124 -3.59 -17.72 27.98
N THR A 125 -2.81 -17.82 29.06
CA THR A 125 -2.65 -16.71 30.01
C THR A 125 -1.90 -15.54 29.37
N ALA A 126 -0.85 -15.79 28.59
CA ALA A 126 -0.10 -14.76 27.88
C ALA A 126 -0.98 -13.99 26.89
N LEU A 127 -1.78 -14.70 26.09
CA LEU A 127 -2.75 -14.10 25.17
C LEU A 127 -3.81 -13.27 25.90
N ASN A 128 -4.40 -13.79 26.98
CA ASN A 128 -5.41 -13.05 27.75
C ASN A 128 -4.85 -11.81 28.46
N GLN A 129 -3.63 -11.90 29.01
CA GLN A 129 -2.96 -10.73 29.58
C GLN A 129 -2.67 -9.68 28.50
N THR A 130 -2.27 -10.10 27.29
CA THR A 130 -2.08 -9.21 26.14
C THR A 130 -3.36 -8.46 25.78
N VAL A 131 -4.51 -9.14 25.73
CA VAL A 131 -5.81 -8.49 25.48
C VAL A 131 -6.07 -7.42 26.54
N ASN A 132 -5.98 -7.78 27.82
CA ASN A 132 -6.24 -6.83 28.91
C ASN A 132 -5.27 -5.64 28.89
N PHE A 133 -4.00 -5.88 28.57
CA PHE A 133 -2.96 -4.88 28.41
C PHE A 133 -3.32 -3.87 27.31
N LEU A 134 -3.61 -4.34 26.10
CA LEU A 134 -3.93 -3.49 24.95
C LEU A 134 -5.21 -2.68 25.17
N PHE A 135 -6.26 -3.29 25.74
CA PHE A 135 -7.50 -2.58 26.06
C PHE A 135 -7.31 -1.50 27.13
N THR A 136 -6.49 -1.79 28.14
CA THR A 136 -6.24 -0.83 29.23
C THR A 136 -5.46 0.38 28.74
N LEU A 137 -4.41 0.15 27.94
CA LEU A 137 -3.59 1.22 27.38
C LEU A 137 -4.30 2.03 26.29
N GLN A 138 -5.21 1.43 25.53
CA GLN A 138 -6.12 2.16 24.64
C GLN A 138 -7.00 3.17 25.40
N GLY A 139 -7.25 2.94 26.70
CA GLY A 139 -7.95 3.91 27.55
C GLY A 139 -7.12 5.14 27.93
N GLU A 140 -5.79 5.04 27.83
CA GLU A 140 -4.85 6.12 28.18
C GLU A 140 -4.29 6.84 26.94
N LEU A 141 -4.43 6.26 25.74
CA LEU A 141 -3.87 6.74 24.48
C LEU A 141 -4.94 6.84 23.40
N ALA A 142 -4.82 7.84 22.52
CA ALA A 142 -5.86 8.11 21.52
C ALA A 142 -5.87 7.13 20.33
N GLY A 143 -4.69 6.69 19.90
CA GLY A 143 -4.42 5.97 18.67
C GLY A 143 -4.04 4.50 18.88
N ALA A 144 -3.36 3.93 17.89
CA ALA A 144 -3.11 2.49 17.85
C ALA A 144 -2.08 2.01 18.88
N GLN A 145 -2.26 0.76 19.28
CA GLN A 145 -1.40 0.01 20.19
C GLN A 145 -0.73 -1.14 19.41
N ALA A 146 0.60 -1.16 19.37
CA ALA A 146 1.34 -2.15 18.59
C ALA A 146 2.19 -3.09 19.46
N LEU A 147 2.32 -4.34 19.02
CA LEU A 147 3.28 -5.30 19.56
C LEU A 147 4.12 -5.86 18.41
N SER A 148 5.41 -6.04 18.68
CA SER A 148 6.37 -6.60 17.72
C SER A 148 6.86 -7.98 18.18
N ASN A 149 7.39 -8.76 17.24
CA ASN A 149 7.96 -10.08 17.47
C ASN A 149 6.96 -11.06 18.12
N PHE A 150 5.68 -10.90 17.81
CA PHE A 150 4.58 -11.46 18.59
C PHE A 150 4.55 -13.00 18.53
N ASP A 151 4.78 -13.57 17.35
CA ASP A 151 4.87 -15.01 17.14
C ASP A 151 6.13 -15.60 17.78
N THR A 152 7.29 -14.94 17.62
CA THR A 152 8.56 -15.40 18.21
C THR A 152 8.47 -15.51 19.73
N TYR A 153 7.96 -14.47 20.41
CA TYR A 153 7.89 -14.46 21.88
C TYR A 153 6.88 -15.45 22.45
N LEU A 154 5.81 -15.77 21.71
CA LEU A 154 4.75 -16.67 22.18
C LEU A 154 4.95 -18.14 21.77
N ALA A 155 5.73 -18.42 20.74
CA ALA A 155 6.00 -19.78 20.26
C ALA A 155 6.48 -20.73 21.38
N PRO A 156 7.40 -20.35 22.28
CA PRO A 156 7.87 -21.27 23.31
C PRO A 156 6.79 -21.76 24.29
N PHE A 157 5.73 -20.98 24.51
CA PHE A 157 4.62 -21.39 25.36
C PHE A 157 3.83 -22.56 24.77
N ILE A 158 3.80 -22.69 23.44
CA ILE A 158 3.13 -23.82 22.75
C ILE A 158 3.84 -25.13 23.09
N ARG A 159 5.19 -25.14 23.05
CA ARG A 159 6.01 -26.28 23.44
C ARG A 159 5.92 -26.55 24.94
N TYR A 160 6.01 -25.49 25.75
CA TYR A 160 5.97 -25.59 27.21
C TYR A 160 4.68 -26.23 27.73
N ASP A 161 3.53 -25.85 27.16
CA ASP A 161 2.22 -26.38 27.51
C ASP A 161 1.89 -27.69 26.76
N ASN A 162 2.79 -28.17 25.88
CA ASN A 162 2.59 -29.33 25.01
C ASN A 162 1.25 -29.28 24.24
N LEU A 163 0.99 -28.15 23.58
CA LEU A 163 -0.29 -27.90 22.93
C LEU A 163 -0.40 -28.55 21.56
N SER A 164 -1.53 -29.21 21.32
CA SER A 164 -1.93 -29.60 19.98
C SER A 164 -2.32 -28.38 19.13
N TYR A 165 -2.24 -28.50 17.81
CA TYR A 165 -2.73 -27.46 16.87
C TYR A 165 -4.18 -27.04 17.17
N ALA A 166 -5.06 -27.99 17.53
CA ALA A 166 -6.45 -27.68 17.85
C ALA A 166 -6.59 -26.79 19.11
N GLN A 167 -5.70 -26.94 20.09
CA GLN A 167 -5.67 -26.08 21.27
C GLN A 167 -5.10 -24.70 20.91
N VAL A 168 -4.00 -24.64 20.16
CA VAL A 168 -3.43 -23.37 19.67
C VAL A 168 -4.46 -22.58 18.89
N PHE A 169 -5.15 -23.21 17.95
CA PHE A 169 -6.24 -22.62 17.17
C PHE A 169 -7.34 -22.03 18.07
N LYS A 170 -7.81 -22.78 19.07
CA LYS A 170 -8.85 -22.29 20.00
C LYS A 170 -8.40 -21.08 20.80
N TYR A 171 -7.16 -21.06 21.28
CA TYR A 171 -6.64 -19.94 22.07
C TYR A 171 -6.39 -18.70 21.20
N VAL A 172 -5.83 -18.87 20.00
CA VAL A 172 -5.68 -17.78 19.03
C VAL A 172 -7.04 -17.25 18.57
N GLN A 173 -8.03 -18.12 18.35
CA GLN A 173 -9.39 -17.71 18.05
C GLN A 173 -9.98 -16.85 19.18
N SER A 174 -9.87 -17.32 20.43
CA SER A 174 -10.33 -16.57 21.60
C SER A 174 -9.66 -15.19 21.69
N PHE A 175 -8.35 -15.12 21.42
CA PHE A 175 -7.58 -13.88 21.40
C PHE A 175 -8.08 -12.90 20.33
N VAL A 176 -8.19 -13.33 19.07
CA VAL A 176 -8.64 -12.48 17.95
C VAL A 176 -10.08 -12.00 18.19
N TYR A 177 -10.97 -12.88 18.63
CA TYR A 177 -12.34 -12.47 18.96
C TYR A 177 -12.35 -11.42 20.06
N SER A 178 -11.60 -11.63 21.13
CA SER A 178 -11.56 -10.70 22.27
C SER A 178 -11.06 -9.31 21.85
N LEU A 179 -10.10 -9.22 20.93
CA LEU A 179 -9.63 -7.94 20.39
C LEU A 179 -10.66 -7.21 19.52
N ASN A 180 -11.65 -7.90 18.95
CA ASN A 180 -12.68 -7.30 18.11
C ASN A 180 -14.01 -7.06 18.84
N VAL A 181 -14.13 -7.46 20.11
CA VAL A 181 -15.32 -7.12 20.92
C VAL A 181 -15.17 -5.68 21.43
N PRO A 182 -16.06 -4.74 21.03
CA PRO A 182 -15.99 -3.37 21.50
C PRO A 182 -16.32 -3.28 22.99
N THR A 183 -15.41 -2.75 23.82
CA THR A 183 -15.67 -2.60 25.27
C THR A 183 -15.29 -1.22 25.83
N ARG A 184 -16.12 -0.77 26.78
CA ARG A 184 -15.94 0.30 27.78
C ARG A 184 -15.75 1.76 27.37
N SER A 185 -15.25 2.10 26.18
CA SER A 185 -15.16 3.52 25.74
C SER A 185 -15.42 3.66 24.23
N GLY A 186 -16.40 4.49 23.85
CA GLY A 186 -16.71 4.77 22.44
C GLY A 186 -17.40 3.63 21.68
N PHE A 187 -17.55 2.45 22.29
CA PHE A 187 -18.06 1.24 21.63
C PHE A 187 -17.21 0.83 20.42
N GLN A 188 -15.89 0.94 20.57
CA GLN A 188 -14.90 0.58 19.53
C GLN A 188 -14.00 -0.54 20.04
N ALA A 189 -13.56 -1.39 19.10
CA ALA A 189 -12.44 -2.30 19.35
C ALA A 189 -11.12 -1.50 19.38
N PRO A 190 -10.15 -1.86 20.23
CA PRO A 190 -8.85 -1.20 20.29
C PRO A 190 -8.15 -1.33 18.94
N PHE A 191 -7.57 -0.23 18.48
CA PHE A 191 -6.84 -0.24 17.23
C PHE A 191 -5.50 -0.93 17.47
N THR A 192 -5.37 -2.19 17.05
CA THR A 192 -4.21 -3.02 17.38
C THR A 192 -3.46 -3.47 16.14
N ASN A 193 -2.13 -3.46 16.24
CA ASN A 193 -1.21 -3.91 15.20
C ASN A 193 -0.27 -4.98 15.78
N LEU A 194 -0.07 -6.07 15.05
CA LEU A 194 0.89 -7.11 15.40
C LEU A 194 1.91 -7.27 14.26
N SER A 195 3.20 -7.14 14.59
CA SER A 195 4.27 -7.55 13.69
C SER A 195 4.65 -9.00 13.96
N LEU A 196 4.68 -9.81 12.91
CA LEU A 196 4.94 -11.24 12.93
C LEU A 196 6.22 -11.52 12.12
N ASP A 197 7.14 -12.28 12.71
CA ASP A 197 8.50 -12.45 12.18
C ASP A 197 8.59 -13.59 11.16
N LEU A 198 7.74 -14.63 11.29
CA LEU A 198 7.77 -15.92 10.55
C LEU A 198 8.98 -16.79 10.82
N VAL A 199 10.15 -16.18 10.94
CA VAL A 199 11.41 -16.82 11.27
C VAL A 199 12.03 -16.04 12.43
N CYS A 200 12.69 -16.74 13.35
CA CYS A 200 13.35 -16.09 14.47
C CYS A 200 14.29 -14.97 13.97
N PRO A 201 14.09 -13.71 14.40
CA PRO A 201 14.93 -12.59 13.96
C PRO A 201 16.33 -12.73 14.55
N LYS A 202 17.39 -12.28 13.85
CA LYS A 202 18.77 -12.48 14.32
C LYS A 202 19.03 -11.81 15.67
N THR A 203 18.30 -10.74 15.99
CA THR A 203 18.37 -10.06 17.30
C THR A 203 17.92 -10.94 18.47
N LEU A 204 17.22 -12.05 18.22
CA LEU A 204 16.76 -13.01 19.25
C LEU A 204 17.43 -14.38 19.13
N VAL A 205 18.32 -14.57 18.14
CA VAL A 205 19.13 -15.78 18.01
C VAL A 205 20.05 -15.91 19.23
N GLY A 206 20.09 -17.11 19.83
CA GLY A 206 20.81 -17.37 21.07
C GLY A 206 20.24 -16.70 22.34
N HIS A 207 19.16 -15.90 22.26
CA HIS A 207 18.56 -15.29 23.44
C HIS A 207 17.69 -16.30 24.21
N PRO A 208 17.78 -16.33 25.55
CA PRO A 208 17.03 -17.28 26.37
C PRO A 208 15.52 -16.98 26.35
N VAL A 209 14.72 -18.04 26.36
CA VAL A 209 13.26 -17.94 26.36
C VAL A 209 12.71 -17.42 27.68
N ILE A 210 11.69 -16.56 27.63
CA ILE A 210 10.99 -16.03 28.82
C ILE A 210 9.68 -16.78 29.06
N ILE A 211 9.56 -17.45 30.22
CA ILE A 211 8.31 -18.08 30.68
C ILE A 211 8.13 -17.80 32.17
N GLY A 212 6.95 -17.33 32.57
CA GLY A 212 6.63 -17.09 33.98
C GLY A 212 7.53 -16.03 34.63
N GLY A 213 8.00 -15.04 33.85
CA GLY A 213 8.87 -13.96 34.32
C GLY A 213 10.31 -14.37 34.56
N LYS A 214 10.74 -15.51 34.00
CA LYS A 214 12.10 -16.04 34.14
C LYS A 214 12.69 -16.40 32.78
N CYS A 215 13.94 -16.04 32.59
CA CYS A 215 14.74 -16.54 31.48
C CYS A 215 15.08 -18.01 31.72
N ARG A 216 14.76 -18.86 30.75
CA ARG A 216 15.13 -20.28 30.69
C ARG A 216 16.37 -20.42 29.82
N GLU A 217 17.53 -20.52 30.45
CA GLU A 217 18.82 -20.62 29.75
C GLU A 217 18.99 -21.91 28.95
N ASP A 218 18.17 -22.93 29.22
CA ASP A 218 18.18 -24.19 28.49
C ASP A 218 17.50 -24.11 27.11
N TRP A 219 16.72 -23.06 26.85
CA TRP A 219 15.96 -22.85 25.61
C TRP A 219 16.29 -21.50 24.99
N VAL A 220 16.57 -21.47 23.69
CA VAL A 220 16.75 -20.23 22.93
C VAL A 220 15.67 -20.06 21.86
N TYR A 221 15.31 -18.82 21.51
CA TYR A 221 14.16 -18.56 20.63
C TYR A 221 14.27 -19.21 19.23
N GLU A 222 15.48 -19.37 18.70
CA GLU A 222 15.70 -20.01 17.39
C GLU A 222 15.27 -21.49 17.33
N ASP A 223 15.17 -22.16 18.48
CA ASP A 223 14.78 -23.58 18.56
C ASP A 223 13.27 -23.82 18.37
N PHE A 224 12.45 -22.77 18.22
CA PHE A 224 10.98 -22.84 18.29
C PHE A 224 10.28 -22.59 16.95
N GLN A 225 10.97 -22.84 15.84
CA GLN A 225 10.43 -22.59 14.51
C GLN A 225 9.14 -23.37 14.21
N GLU A 226 9.01 -24.62 14.66
CA GLU A 226 7.78 -25.41 14.45
C GLU A 226 6.57 -24.83 15.18
N GLU A 227 6.78 -24.27 16.38
CA GLU A 227 5.75 -23.59 17.16
C GLU A 227 5.38 -22.24 16.56
N MET A 228 6.35 -21.49 16.03
CA MET A 228 6.09 -20.27 15.25
C MET A 228 5.23 -20.57 14.02
N ASP A 229 5.55 -21.62 13.27
CA ASP A 229 4.77 -22.06 12.10
C ASP A 229 3.35 -22.48 12.53
N THR A 230 3.22 -23.17 13.67
CA THR A 230 1.94 -23.59 14.25
C THR A 230 1.08 -22.41 14.66
N PHE A 231 1.68 -21.40 15.30
CA PHE A 231 1.01 -20.15 15.66
C PHE A 231 0.51 -19.41 14.42
N ASN A 232 1.38 -19.16 13.43
CA ASN A 232 1.05 -18.42 12.22
C ASN A 232 -0.04 -19.14 11.40
N ARG A 233 0.04 -20.48 11.28
CA ARG A 233 -1.01 -21.28 10.63
C ARG A 233 -2.36 -21.13 11.35
N ALA A 234 -2.37 -21.18 12.68
CA ALA A 234 -3.58 -21.00 13.48
C ALA A 234 -4.15 -19.58 13.33
N PHE A 235 -3.30 -18.55 13.38
CA PHE A 235 -3.67 -17.15 13.22
C PHE A 235 -4.30 -16.89 11.84
N CYS A 236 -3.63 -17.30 10.76
CA CYS A 236 -4.17 -17.19 9.41
C CYS A 236 -5.50 -17.94 9.25
N ALA A 237 -5.62 -19.14 9.82
CA ALA A 237 -6.86 -19.91 9.76
C ALA A 237 -8.03 -19.17 10.44
N VAL A 238 -7.80 -18.55 11.60
CA VAL A 238 -8.81 -17.73 12.30
C VAL A 238 -9.19 -16.50 11.45
N MET A 239 -8.21 -15.77 10.92
CA MET A 239 -8.46 -14.59 10.09
C MET A 239 -9.22 -14.93 8.79
N VAL A 240 -8.93 -16.08 8.18
CA VAL A 240 -9.63 -16.58 6.98
C VAL A 240 -11.04 -17.07 7.29
N GLN A 241 -11.26 -17.69 8.46
CA GLN A 241 -12.57 -18.14 8.93
C GLN A 241 -13.52 -16.95 9.13
N GLY A 242 -13.03 -15.86 9.72
CA GLY A 242 -13.82 -14.70 10.08
C GLY A 242 -14.64 -14.91 11.37
N ASP A 243 -15.52 -13.96 11.67
CA ASP A 243 -16.39 -13.97 12.85
C ASP A 243 -17.49 -15.04 12.76
N GLY A 244 -18.39 -15.08 13.75
CA GLY A 244 -19.52 -16.03 13.77
C GLY A 244 -20.48 -15.94 12.56
N ASN A 245 -20.40 -14.86 11.77
CA ASN A 245 -21.15 -14.67 10.52
C ASN A 245 -20.25 -14.77 9.27
N GLY A 246 -18.98 -15.14 9.43
CA GLY A 246 -17.97 -15.16 8.37
C GLY A 246 -17.45 -13.78 7.94
N ASN A 247 -17.69 -12.73 8.74
CA ASN A 247 -17.11 -11.40 8.48
C ASN A 247 -15.61 -11.39 8.76
N ILE A 248 -14.87 -10.59 7.99
CA ILE A 248 -13.46 -10.34 8.28
C ILE A 248 -13.31 -9.62 9.64
N PHE A 249 -12.25 -9.93 10.37
CA PHE A 249 -11.81 -9.15 11.51
C PHE A 249 -11.09 -7.87 11.06
N SER A 250 -11.40 -6.74 11.68
CA SER A 250 -10.67 -5.49 11.43
C SER A 250 -9.33 -5.46 12.18
N PHE A 251 -9.25 -6.13 13.33
CA PHE A 251 -8.09 -6.15 14.21
C PHE A 251 -7.71 -7.58 14.66
N PRO A 252 -6.50 -7.80 15.17
CA PRO A 252 -5.36 -6.91 14.98
C PRO A 252 -5.02 -6.83 13.48
N ILE A 253 -4.37 -5.74 13.06
CA ILE A 253 -3.81 -5.64 11.71
C ILE A 253 -2.46 -6.36 11.73
N PRO A 254 -2.30 -7.47 11.01
CA PRO A 254 -1.03 -8.18 10.94
C PRO A 254 -0.10 -7.53 9.91
N THR A 255 1.19 -7.51 10.25
CA THR A 255 2.28 -7.04 9.39
C THR A 255 3.39 -8.07 9.33
N TYR A 256 3.86 -8.38 8.12
CA TYR A 256 5.02 -9.24 7.88
C TYR A 256 6.12 -8.49 7.16
N ASN A 257 7.37 -8.80 7.51
CA ASN A 257 8.56 -8.19 6.93
C ASN A 257 9.06 -9.01 5.74
N LEU A 258 9.31 -8.34 4.61
CA LEU A 258 9.94 -8.89 3.41
C LEU A 258 11.38 -8.40 3.35
N TYR A 259 12.33 -9.31 3.20
CA TYR A 259 13.76 -9.01 3.24
C TYR A 259 14.54 -9.79 2.18
N GLU A 260 15.79 -9.42 1.96
CA GLU A 260 16.68 -10.13 1.03
C GLU A 260 16.93 -11.56 1.51
N GLY A 261 16.62 -12.55 0.67
CA GLY A 261 16.69 -13.97 1.04
C GLY A 261 15.39 -14.56 1.63
N PHE A 262 14.30 -13.79 1.69
CA PHE A 262 12.98 -14.31 2.08
C PHE A 262 12.58 -15.51 1.19
N ASP A 263 12.26 -16.65 1.82
CA ASP A 263 11.86 -17.86 1.10
C ASP A 263 10.38 -17.80 0.69
N TRP A 264 10.14 -17.26 -0.50
CA TRP A 264 8.79 -17.11 -1.07
C TRP A 264 8.03 -18.43 -1.24
N ASP A 265 8.74 -19.53 -1.49
CA ASP A 265 8.16 -20.82 -1.84
C ASP A 265 8.10 -21.79 -0.64
N ALA A 266 8.46 -21.33 0.57
CA ALA A 266 8.35 -22.12 1.78
C ALA A 266 6.88 -22.49 2.07
N PRO A 267 6.52 -23.79 2.23
CA PRO A 267 5.14 -24.21 2.50
C PRO A 267 4.53 -23.59 3.76
N ARG A 268 5.36 -23.17 4.72
CA ARG A 268 4.92 -22.46 5.93
C ARG A 268 4.23 -21.11 5.63
N HIS A 269 4.51 -20.50 4.48
CA HIS A 269 3.94 -19.21 4.07
C HIS A 269 2.61 -19.34 3.33
N ASP A 270 2.23 -20.53 2.87
CA ASP A 270 1.00 -20.77 2.11
C ASP A 270 -0.27 -20.20 2.79
N PRO A 271 -0.49 -20.37 4.11
CA PRO A 271 -1.65 -19.79 4.78
C PRO A 271 -1.72 -18.26 4.70
N ILE A 272 -0.57 -17.59 4.67
CA ILE A 272 -0.46 -16.12 4.56
C ILE A 272 -0.89 -15.71 3.16
N TRP A 273 -0.41 -16.41 2.14
CA TRP A 273 -0.73 -16.12 0.75
C TRP A 273 -2.21 -16.35 0.46
N GLU A 274 -2.81 -17.43 0.97
CA GLU A 274 -4.25 -17.69 0.85
C GLU A 274 -5.09 -16.61 1.57
N MET A 275 -4.67 -16.20 2.76
CA MET A 275 -5.30 -15.09 3.48
C MET A 275 -5.19 -13.77 2.70
N THR A 276 -4.03 -13.52 2.08
CA THR A 276 -3.75 -12.34 1.25
C THR A 276 -4.61 -12.33 0.00
N ALA A 277 -4.75 -13.47 -0.69
CA ALA A 277 -5.56 -13.58 -1.89
C ALA A 277 -7.05 -13.30 -1.60
N LYS A 278 -7.57 -13.84 -0.50
CA LYS A 278 -8.99 -13.72 -0.13
C LYS A 278 -9.37 -12.33 0.41
N TYR A 279 -8.56 -11.80 1.32
CA TYR A 279 -8.89 -10.61 2.10
C TYR A 279 -7.88 -9.47 1.98
N GLY A 280 -6.76 -9.65 1.28
CA GLY A 280 -5.72 -8.63 1.17
C GLY A 280 -5.00 -8.31 2.48
N VAL A 281 -5.26 -9.07 3.55
CA VAL A 281 -4.46 -9.04 4.78
C VAL A 281 -3.42 -10.15 4.66
N PRO A 282 -2.16 -9.93 5.06
CA PRO A 282 -1.65 -8.87 5.93
C PRO A 282 -1.15 -7.64 5.17
N TYR A 283 -0.55 -6.69 5.91
CA TYR A 283 0.36 -5.72 5.34
C TYR A 283 1.76 -6.31 5.19
N PHE A 284 2.51 -5.82 4.20
CA PHE A 284 3.90 -6.19 3.98
C PHE A 284 4.82 -4.98 4.12
N ALA A 285 5.77 -5.05 5.04
CA ALA A 285 6.89 -4.12 5.14
C ALA A 285 8.03 -4.60 4.25
N ASN A 286 8.40 -3.77 3.29
CA ASN A 286 9.36 -4.13 2.26
C ASN A 286 10.73 -3.52 2.57
N PHE A 287 11.67 -4.39 2.93
CA PHE A 287 13.08 -4.05 3.09
C PHE A 287 13.92 -4.46 1.88
N ILE A 288 13.32 -5.15 0.91
CA ILE A 288 13.98 -5.50 -0.36
C ILE A 288 14.27 -4.22 -1.12
N ASN A 289 15.48 -4.11 -1.66
CA ASN A 289 15.99 -2.92 -2.37
C ASN A 289 15.97 -1.63 -1.54
N SER A 290 15.95 -1.72 -0.21
CA SER A 290 16.04 -0.56 0.68
C SER A 290 17.40 -0.49 1.36
N ASP A 291 17.87 0.71 1.67
CA ASP A 291 19.09 0.92 2.47
C ASP A 291 18.89 0.58 3.97
N LEU A 292 17.77 -0.06 4.32
CA LEU A 292 17.30 -0.24 5.68
C LEU A 292 17.17 -1.73 6.02
N ASP A 293 17.76 -2.13 7.14
CA ASP A 293 17.69 -3.49 7.65
C ASP A 293 16.32 -3.73 8.35
N PRO A 294 15.64 -4.88 8.15
CA PRO A 294 14.48 -5.27 8.95
C PRO A 294 14.71 -5.23 10.47
N GLU A 295 15.94 -5.42 10.92
CA GLU A 295 16.32 -5.33 12.32
C GLU A 295 16.38 -3.90 12.82
N ASP A 296 16.59 -2.96 11.90
CA ASP A 296 16.62 -1.53 12.18
C ASP A 296 15.25 -0.86 12.15
N PHE A 297 14.19 -1.69 12.09
CA PHE A 297 12.84 -1.23 11.86
C PHE A 297 11.78 -2.01 12.61
N ARG A 298 10.79 -1.29 13.14
CA ARG A 298 9.54 -1.88 13.65
C ARG A 298 8.36 -1.09 13.12
N SER A 299 7.35 -1.81 12.64
CA SER A 299 6.09 -1.18 12.25
C SER A 299 5.32 -0.82 13.52
N MET A 300 5.40 0.44 13.93
CA MET A 300 4.68 0.92 15.10
C MET A 300 3.38 1.58 14.66
N CYS A 301 2.28 1.35 15.39
CA CYS A 301 0.95 1.84 15.00
C CYS A 301 0.57 1.37 13.57
N CYS A 302 -0.34 2.07 12.90
CA CYS A 302 -0.89 1.71 11.60
C CYS A 302 0.17 1.56 10.49
N ARG A 303 1.27 2.35 10.54
CA ARG A 303 2.24 2.54 9.42
C ARG A 303 3.62 3.08 9.82
N LEU A 304 3.83 3.47 11.07
CA LEU A 304 4.96 4.33 11.45
C LEU A 304 6.30 3.64 11.14
N ARG A 305 7.11 4.32 10.32
CA ARG A 305 8.47 3.93 9.96
C ARG A 305 9.44 4.52 10.97
N LEU A 306 10.22 3.66 11.63
CA LEU A 306 11.23 4.06 12.59
C LEU A 306 12.59 3.55 12.15
N ASP A 307 13.51 4.46 11.84
CA ASP A 307 14.93 4.15 11.71
C ASP A 307 15.55 4.20 13.12
N ILE A 308 15.91 3.03 13.66
CA ILE A 308 16.45 2.95 15.02
C ILE A 308 17.91 3.40 15.13
N THR A 309 18.61 3.70 14.03
CA THR A 309 19.97 4.26 14.08
C THR A 309 19.98 5.63 14.77
N GLU A 310 18.92 6.43 14.58
CA GLU A 310 18.74 7.70 15.27
C GLU A 310 18.57 7.52 16.79
N LEU A 311 17.88 6.46 17.23
CA LEU A 311 17.74 6.10 18.65
C LEU A 311 19.07 5.57 19.24
N ARG A 312 19.83 4.80 18.46
CA ARG A 312 21.16 4.27 18.85
C ARG A 312 22.19 5.40 19.01
N SER A 313 22.10 6.47 18.21
CA SER A 313 23.01 7.63 18.29
C SER A 313 23.00 8.34 19.65
N ARG A 314 21.95 8.12 20.46
CA ARG A 314 21.81 8.65 21.84
C ARG A 314 22.13 7.62 22.94
N GLY A 315 22.81 6.53 22.62
CA GLY A 315 23.42 5.62 23.61
C GLY A 315 22.49 4.56 24.23
N GLY A 316 21.31 4.30 23.66
CA GLY A 316 20.39 3.26 24.13
C GLY A 316 20.65 1.91 23.47
N LEU A 317 21.66 1.16 23.92
CA LEU A 317 22.01 -0.14 23.32
C LEU A 317 21.09 -1.31 23.76
N PHE A 318 20.30 -1.15 24.83
CA PHE A 318 19.44 -2.20 25.38
C PHE A 318 18.11 -1.63 25.89
N GLY A 319 16.98 -2.26 25.53
CA GLY A 319 15.67 -2.09 26.17
C GLY A 319 14.75 -0.94 25.68
N SER A 320 15.16 -0.07 24.75
CA SER A 320 14.29 1.02 24.24
C SER A 320 13.55 0.71 22.94
N MET A 321 13.72 -0.48 22.38
CA MET A 321 13.43 -0.75 20.97
C MET A 321 11.94 -0.88 20.59
N PRO A 322 11.02 -1.36 21.46
CA PRO A 322 9.59 -1.34 21.17
C PRO A 322 8.82 -0.22 21.91
N LEU A 323 9.46 0.60 22.75
CA LEU A 323 8.79 1.59 23.61
C LEU A 323 8.81 3.00 22.97
N THR A 324 8.08 3.15 21.87
CA THR A 324 8.08 4.36 21.03
C THR A 324 6.75 4.47 20.27
N GLY A 325 6.48 5.61 19.65
CA GLY A 325 5.24 5.91 18.97
C GLY A 325 5.19 7.39 18.60
N SER A 326 4.02 8.02 18.71
CA SER A 326 3.88 9.45 18.45
C SER A 326 3.14 10.13 19.59
N VAL A 327 3.64 11.29 20.01
CA VAL A 327 2.99 12.16 20.99
C VAL A 327 1.74 12.81 20.40
N GLY A 328 1.81 13.16 19.12
CA GLY A 328 0.74 13.86 18.42
C GLY A 328 1.02 13.95 16.93
N VAL A 329 -0.06 14.06 16.17
CA VAL A 329 -0.03 14.25 14.72
C VAL A 329 -0.68 15.58 14.39
N VAL A 330 -0.02 16.36 13.54
CA VAL A 330 -0.59 17.57 12.92
C VAL A 330 -0.44 17.47 11.42
N THR A 331 -1.55 17.54 10.68
CA THR A 331 -1.56 17.44 9.22
C THR A 331 -1.69 18.81 8.57
N ILE A 332 -0.74 19.18 7.72
CA ILE A 332 -0.74 20.43 6.96
C ILE A 332 -1.74 20.35 5.81
N ASN A 333 -2.62 21.34 5.71
CA ASN A 333 -3.63 21.45 4.66
C ASN A 333 -3.05 22.17 3.42
N LEU A 334 -2.33 21.44 2.57
CA LEU A 334 -1.64 22.01 1.41
C LEU A 334 -2.58 22.77 0.46
N PRO A 335 -3.81 22.30 0.15
CA PRO A 335 -4.77 23.07 -0.66
C PRO A 335 -5.08 24.45 -0.10
N ASN A 336 -5.30 24.56 1.22
CA ASN A 336 -5.60 25.83 1.87
C ASN A 336 -4.42 26.80 1.74
N LEU A 337 -3.19 26.32 1.96
CA LEU A 337 -2.00 27.16 1.80
C LEU A 337 -1.82 27.61 0.34
N ALA A 338 -2.05 26.70 -0.61
CA ALA A 338 -2.02 27.01 -2.04
C ALA A 338 -3.03 28.11 -2.42
N MET A 339 -4.28 28.00 -1.95
CA MET A 339 -5.33 29.00 -2.21
C MET A 339 -5.01 30.38 -1.62
N ARG A 340 -4.23 30.44 -0.53
CA ARG A 340 -3.78 31.71 0.08
C ARG A 340 -2.60 32.34 -0.63
N SER A 341 -1.74 31.52 -1.23
CA SER A 341 -0.43 31.94 -1.72
C SER A 341 -0.44 32.62 -3.09
N GLY A 342 -1.24 32.13 -4.04
CA GLY A 342 -1.25 32.59 -5.43
C GLY A 342 0.02 32.31 -6.25
N THR A 343 1.18 32.15 -5.62
CA THR A 343 2.48 31.83 -6.27
C THR A 343 3.25 30.77 -5.49
N GLU A 344 4.19 30.10 -6.14
CA GLU A 344 5.05 29.08 -5.50
C GLU A 344 5.94 29.66 -4.39
N ASP A 345 6.51 30.84 -4.58
CA ASP A 345 7.38 31.49 -3.58
C ASP A 345 6.60 31.83 -2.31
N THR A 346 5.44 32.49 -2.47
CA THR A 346 4.56 32.80 -1.33
C THR A 346 4.01 31.53 -0.68
N PHE A 347 3.83 30.44 -1.44
CA PHE A 347 3.39 29.16 -0.90
C PHE A 347 4.43 28.59 0.07
N LEU A 348 5.72 28.63 -0.30
CA LEU A 348 6.81 28.18 0.56
C LEU A 348 6.93 29.01 1.84
N GLU A 349 6.79 30.34 1.75
CA GLU A 349 6.79 31.22 2.92
C GLU A 349 5.65 30.89 3.90
N ILE A 350 4.43 30.70 3.37
CA ILE A 350 3.26 30.33 4.18
C ILE A 350 3.42 28.92 4.76
N LEU A 351 4.01 27.99 4.00
CA LEU A 351 4.29 26.63 4.46
C LEU A 351 5.27 26.65 5.63
N ASP A 352 6.38 27.38 5.52
CA ASP A 352 7.40 27.47 6.58
C ASP A 352 6.84 28.06 7.87
N ASP A 353 6.07 29.14 7.75
CA ASP A 353 5.41 29.74 8.91
C ASP A 353 4.36 28.78 9.53
N THR A 354 3.62 28.05 8.70
CA THR A 354 2.67 27.01 9.18
C THR A 354 3.39 25.84 9.85
N LEU A 355 4.56 25.43 9.35
CA LEU A 355 5.40 24.39 9.95
C LEU A 355 5.96 24.84 11.31
N ARG A 356 6.37 26.10 11.44
CA ARG A 356 6.78 26.66 12.74
C ARG A 356 5.66 26.57 13.78
N VAL A 357 4.44 27.01 13.44
CA VAL A 357 3.30 26.92 14.37
C VAL A 357 2.92 25.46 14.65
N THR A 358 3.09 24.58 13.67
CA THR A 358 2.90 23.14 13.84
C THR A 358 3.89 22.56 14.87
N LYS A 359 5.19 22.91 14.78
CA LYS A 359 6.21 22.57 15.77
C LYS A 359 5.77 23.00 17.17
N ASP A 360 5.37 24.28 17.30
CA ASP A 360 4.97 24.84 18.59
C ASP A 360 3.77 24.08 19.19
N SER A 361 2.79 23.68 18.38
CA SER A 361 1.66 22.88 18.84
C SER A 361 2.07 21.49 19.36
N LEU A 362 2.97 20.80 18.67
CA LEU A 362 3.44 19.46 19.05
C LEU A 362 4.29 19.52 20.33
N GLU A 363 5.14 20.53 20.46
CA GLU A 363 5.97 20.75 21.64
C GLU A 363 5.13 21.13 22.88
N ILE A 364 4.10 21.97 22.71
CA ILE A 364 3.13 22.27 23.78
C ILE A 364 2.44 20.97 24.23
N LYS A 365 1.95 20.16 23.28
CA LYS A 365 1.28 18.89 23.60
C LYS A 365 2.20 17.98 24.40
N ARG A 366 3.44 17.77 23.92
CA ARG A 366 4.48 16.96 24.58
C ARG A 366 4.71 17.40 26.02
N LYS A 367 4.91 18.70 26.23
CA LYS A 367 5.13 19.25 27.57
C LYS A 367 3.94 18.96 28.49
N VAL A 368 2.72 19.24 28.03
CA VAL A 368 1.50 19.05 28.83
C VAL A 368 1.33 17.57 29.25
N ILE A 369 1.48 16.63 28.32
CA ILE A 369 1.28 15.20 28.64
C ILE A 369 2.37 14.65 29.56
N ASP A 370 3.59 15.16 29.47
CA ASP A 370 4.71 14.69 30.29
C ASP A 370 4.63 15.26 31.72
N GLU A 371 4.19 16.52 31.86
CA GLU A 371 3.92 17.15 33.16
C GLU A 371 2.77 16.48 33.94
N HIS A 372 1.85 15.80 33.25
CA HIS A 372 0.69 15.12 33.84
C HIS A 372 0.79 13.59 33.71
N ARG A 373 2.02 13.05 33.79
CA ARG A 373 2.31 11.60 33.70
C ARG A 373 1.36 10.73 34.54
N GLU A 374 0.98 11.20 35.72
CA GLU A 374 0.11 10.50 36.66
C GLU A 374 -1.30 10.21 36.13
N LEU A 375 -1.73 10.89 35.07
CA LEU A 375 -2.98 10.60 34.36
C LEU A 375 -2.91 9.31 33.51
N TYR A 376 -1.70 8.81 33.24
CA TYR A 376 -1.45 7.62 32.43
C TYR A 376 -0.69 6.55 33.24
N PRO A 377 -1.23 6.08 34.38
CA PRO A 377 -0.50 5.25 35.33
C PRO A 377 0.00 3.93 34.73
N TYR A 378 -0.72 3.31 33.78
CA TYR A 378 -0.24 2.09 33.14
C TYR A 378 0.86 2.39 32.11
N ALA A 379 0.66 3.35 31.22
CA ALA A 379 1.67 3.77 30.25
C ALA A 379 2.96 4.23 30.96
N ALA A 380 2.82 5.01 32.04
CA ALA A 380 3.92 5.42 32.88
C ALA A 380 4.69 4.22 33.43
N HIS A 381 4.01 3.19 33.93
CA HIS A 381 4.67 1.99 34.44
C HIS A 381 5.53 1.29 33.38
N TYR A 382 4.98 1.02 32.19
CA TYR A 382 5.71 0.32 31.13
C TYR A 382 6.74 1.21 30.40
N LEU A 383 6.66 2.54 30.56
CA LEU A 383 7.66 3.49 30.06
C LEU A 383 8.66 3.92 31.16
N ASP A 384 8.64 3.31 32.34
CA ASP A 384 9.45 3.78 33.47
C ASP A 384 10.95 3.65 33.21
N SER A 385 11.39 2.59 32.53
CA SER A 385 12.79 2.42 32.14
C SER A 385 13.32 3.59 31.29
N ILE A 386 12.47 4.16 30.42
CA ILE A 386 12.79 5.36 29.65
C ILE A 386 12.82 6.58 30.56
N TYR A 387 11.79 6.75 31.39
CA TYR A 387 11.70 7.87 32.32
C TYR A 387 12.90 7.96 33.27
N GLN A 388 13.35 6.84 33.85
CA GLN A 388 14.54 6.82 34.73
C GLN A 388 15.82 7.26 34.00
N ARG A 389 15.89 7.01 32.68
CA ARG A 389 17.06 7.34 31.86
C ARG A 389 17.04 8.78 31.33
N THR A 390 15.88 9.29 30.94
CA THR A 390 15.74 10.55 30.20
C THR A 390 15.00 11.65 30.96
N GLY A 391 14.32 11.32 32.06
CA GLY A 391 13.45 12.21 32.81
C GLY A 391 12.07 12.44 32.19
N SER A 392 11.72 11.74 31.10
CA SER A 392 10.46 11.92 30.36
C SER A 392 9.97 10.61 29.77
N CYS A 393 8.67 10.30 29.88
CA CYS A 393 8.11 9.03 29.36
C CYS A 393 8.11 8.97 27.84
N TRP A 394 7.92 10.13 27.23
CA TRP A 394 7.62 10.25 25.81
C TRP A 394 8.88 10.59 25.01
N SER A 395 10.07 10.49 25.62
CA SER A 395 11.35 10.84 24.98
C SER A 395 11.61 10.12 23.65
N ASN A 396 11.18 8.86 23.54
CA ASN A 396 11.34 8.08 22.31
C ASN A 396 10.18 8.26 21.32
N HIS A 397 9.12 8.99 21.69
CA HIS A 397 7.97 9.21 20.82
C HIS A 397 8.20 10.39 19.88
N PHE A 398 7.69 10.31 18.66
CA PHE A 398 7.85 11.32 17.63
C PHE A 398 6.82 12.44 17.75
N ASN A 399 7.20 13.62 17.25
CA ASN A 399 6.32 14.70 16.86
C ASN A 399 6.02 14.52 15.36
N THR A 400 4.80 14.11 15.03
CA THR A 400 4.48 13.69 13.66
C THR A 400 3.82 14.82 12.88
N VAL A 401 4.42 15.15 11.74
CA VAL A 401 3.87 16.11 10.79
C VAL A 401 3.37 15.36 9.56
N GLY A 402 2.08 15.50 9.28
CA GLY A 402 1.44 14.91 8.13
C GLY A 402 1.14 15.92 7.03
N VAL A 403 0.79 15.45 5.84
CA VAL A 403 0.29 16.30 4.74
C VAL A 403 -0.99 15.73 4.14
N ILE A 404 -1.77 16.60 3.48
CA ILE A 404 -2.96 16.20 2.73
C ILE A 404 -3.17 17.11 1.53
N GLY A 405 -3.77 16.55 0.47
CA GLY A 405 -4.27 17.30 -0.67
C GLY A 405 -3.17 17.84 -1.59
N MET A 406 -2.02 17.17 -1.69
CA MET A 406 -0.93 17.60 -2.59
C MET A 406 -1.43 17.76 -4.04
N ASN A 407 -2.25 16.82 -4.52
CA ASN A 407 -2.84 16.89 -5.86
C ASN A 407 -3.69 18.16 -6.06
N GLU A 408 -4.51 18.52 -5.08
CA GLU A 408 -5.36 19.71 -5.16
C GLU A 408 -4.54 21.00 -5.02
N ALA A 409 -3.51 21.02 -4.17
CA ALA A 409 -2.57 22.14 -4.07
C ALA A 409 -1.87 22.41 -5.41
N MET A 410 -1.38 21.35 -6.09
CA MET A 410 -0.76 21.45 -7.41
C MET A 410 -1.73 21.96 -8.47
N LYS A 411 -3.00 21.53 -8.44
CA LYS A 411 -4.02 22.05 -9.37
C LYS A 411 -4.23 23.55 -9.20
N VAL A 412 -4.23 24.03 -7.94
CA VAL A 412 -4.38 25.45 -7.63
C VAL A 412 -3.17 26.26 -8.08
N LEU A 413 -1.94 25.78 -7.80
CA LEU A 413 -0.70 26.51 -8.09
C LEU A 413 -0.26 26.43 -9.56
N LEU A 414 -0.32 25.23 -10.15
CA LEU A 414 0.30 24.90 -11.44
C LEU A 414 -0.71 24.68 -12.56
N GLY A 415 -2.01 24.59 -12.24
CA GLY A 415 -3.08 24.28 -13.19
C GLY A 415 -3.16 22.80 -13.60
N TYR A 416 -2.37 21.92 -12.99
CA TYR A 416 -2.43 20.47 -13.22
C TYR A 416 -2.15 19.68 -11.94
N GLY A 417 -2.65 18.43 -11.89
CA GLY A 417 -2.51 17.55 -10.72
C GLY A 417 -1.26 16.67 -10.75
N ILE A 418 -1.01 15.99 -9.64
CA ILE A 418 0.20 15.19 -9.38
C ILE A 418 0.43 14.07 -10.42
N ALA A 419 -0.65 13.52 -11.00
CA ALA A 419 -0.57 12.44 -11.98
C ALA A 419 0.14 12.85 -13.29
N LYS A 420 0.18 14.16 -13.60
CA LYS A 420 0.87 14.68 -14.81
C LYS A 420 2.38 14.82 -14.56
N ASP A 421 2.75 15.35 -13.41
CA ASP A 421 4.13 15.55 -12.98
C ASP A 421 4.16 15.60 -11.45
N LYS A 422 5.05 14.83 -10.84
CA LYS A 422 5.21 14.72 -9.39
C LYS A 422 6.38 15.53 -8.83
N THR A 423 7.17 16.19 -9.68
CA THR A 423 8.41 16.89 -9.31
C THR A 423 8.16 17.97 -8.24
N PHE A 424 7.07 18.74 -8.38
CA PHE A 424 6.70 19.73 -7.36
C PHE A 424 6.36 19.07 -6.02
N ALA A 425 5.61 17.97 -6.02
CA ALA A 425 5.29 17.23 -4.80
C ALA A 425 6.55 16.67 -4.12
N GLU A 426 7.50 16.13 -4.88
CA GLU A 426 8.80 15.68 -4.37
C GLU A 426 9.58 16.83 -3.72
N SER A 427 9.62 18.00 -4.37
CA SER A 427 10.27 19.20 -3.83
C SER A 427 9.66 19.62 -2.49
N ILE A 428 8.33 19.74 -2.41
CA ILE A 428 7.63 20.13 -1.17
C ILE A 428 7.83 19.11 -0.04
N LEU A 429 7.74 17.81 -0.33
CA LEU A 429 7.96 16.79 0.70
C LEU A 429 9.40 16.81 1.22
N ASN A 430 10.39 17.00 0.36
CA ASN A 430 11.79 17.14 0.78
C ASN A 430 12.01 18.42 1.59
N HIS A 431 11.40 19.54 1.19
CA HIS A 431 11.46 20.79 1.96
C HIS A 431 10.92 20.60 3.38
N ILE A 432 9.74 19.98 3.52
CA ILE A 432 9.18 19.66 4.84
C ILE A 432 10.14 18.75 5.61
N LYS A 433 10.67 17.69 4.99
CA LYS A 433 11.60 16.77 5.62
C LYS A 433 12.85 17.48 6.17
N GLU A 434 13.43 18.42 5.43
CA GLU A 434 14.57 19.21 5.92
C GLU A 434 14.17 20.14 7.08
N LYS A 435 12.99 20.78 7.02
CA LYS A 435 12.47 21.57 8.16
C LYS A 435 12.27 20.75 9.43
N LEU A 436 11.79 19.51 9.31
CA LEU A 436 11.67 18.62 10.46
C LEU A 436 13.03 18.25 11.07
N LYS A 437 14.08 18.10 10.25
CA LYS A 437 15.45 17.91 10.75
C LYS A 437 15.96 19.14 11.49
N GLU A 438 15.70 20.34 10.98
CA GLU A 438 16.00 21.60 11.69
C GLU A 438 15.32 21.63 13.06
N PHE A 439 14.04 21.28 13.13
CA PHE A 439 13.29 21.22 14.40
C PHE A 439 13.83 20.17 15.36
N GLN A 440 14.26 19.01 14.86
CA GLN A 440 14.89 17.96 15.66
C GLN A 440 16.22 18.42 16.28
N LEU A 441 17.02 19.19 15.54
CA LEU A 441 18.25 19.80 16.05
C LEU A 441 17.97 20.91 17.07
N GLU A 442 16.95 21.74 16.83
CA GLU A 442 16.57 22.86 17.69
C GLU A 442 16.01 22.40 19.04
N THR A 443 15.07 21.46 19.02
CA THR A 443 14.32 21.02 20.20
C THR A 443 14.96 19.83 20.91
N GLY A 444 15.78 19.05 20.19
CA GLY A 444 16.27 17.77 20.66
C GLY A 444 15.22 16.66 20.68
N HIS A 445 14.00 16.86 20.17
CA HIS A 445 12.96 15.83 20.07
C HIS A 445 12.88 15.23 18.67
N PHE A 446 12.34 14.01 18.57
CA PHE A 446 12.21 13.32 17.30
C PHE A 446 11.06 13.85 16.46
N TYR A 447 11.27 14.07 15.17
CA TYR A 447 10.24 14.47 14.20
C TYR A 447 10.18 13.51 13.03
N ASN A 448 8.98 13.29 12.49
CA ASN A 448 8.83 12.53 11.25
C ASN A 448 7.72 13.04 10.35
N LEU A 449 7.84 12.70 9.06
CA LEU A 449 6.90 13.06 8.02
C LEU A 449 5.99 11.87 7.70
N GLU A 450 4.68 12.07 7.79
CA GLU A 450 3.67 11.03 7.59
C GLU A 450 2.75 11.29 6.37
N ALA A 451 2.47 10.23 5.61
CA ALA A 451 1.40 10.19 4.63
C ALA A 451 0.06 9.94 5.36
N THR A 452 -0.56 11.04 5.82
CA THR A 452 -1.79 10.98 6.64
C THR A 452 -2.88 10.14 5.95
N PRO A 453 -3.42 9.08 6.61
CA PRO A 453 -4.50 8.25 6.05
C PRO A 453 -5.79 9.03 5.77
N ALA A 454 -5.99 10.12 6.51
CA ALA A 454 -6.99 11.16 6.29
C ALA A 454 -8.42 10.62 6.16
N GLU A 455 -8.85 9.76 7.09
CA GLU A 455 -10.21 9.20 7.12
C GLU A 455 -11.28 10.29 7.16
N SER A 456 -11.31 11.06 8.24
CA SER A 456 -12.20 12.22 8.38
C SER A 456 -11.57 13.50 7.86
N THR A 457 -10.25 13.64 8.01
CA THR A 457 -9.49 14.85 7.72
C THR A 457 -9.69 15.30 6.28
N CYS A 458 -9.75 14.38 5.31
CA CYS A 458 -9.94 14.72 3.90
C CYS A 458 -11.26 15.44 3.62
N TYR A 459 -12.33 15.03 4.30
CA TYR A 459 -13.67 15.58 4.14
C TYR A 459 -13.83 16.85 4.98
N LYS A 460 -13.32 16.82 6.21
CA LYS A 460 -13.39 17.93 7.17
C LYS A 460 -12.72 19.18 6.64
N LEU A 461 -11.47 19.05 6.17
CA LEU A 461 -10.69 20.17 5.65
C LEU A 461 -11.32 20.73 4.37
N ALA A 462 -11.66 19.86 3.41
CA ALA A 462 -12.26 20.30 2.15
C ALA A 462 -13.62 20.99 2.34
N ARG A 463 -14.46 20.51 3.27
CA ARG A 463 -15.71 21.21 3.60
C ARG A 463 -15.44 22.58 4.23
N ARG A 464 -14.51 22.65 5.18
CA ARG A 464 -14.19 23.90 5.87
C ARG A 464 -13.59 24.94 4.92
N ASP A 465 -12.74 24.50 3.99
CA ASP A 465 -12.21 25.39 2.96
C ASP A 465 -13.29 25.89 2.00
N ARG A 466 -14.28 25.06 1.65
CA ARG A 466 -15.46 25.52 0.89
C ARG A 466 -16.20 26.65 1.60
N GLU A 467 -16.37 26.53 2.92
CA GLU A 467 -16.99 27.58 3.74
C GLU A 467 -16.12 28.85 3.81
N LEU A 468 -14.81 28.71 3.96
CA LEU A 468 -13.88 29.84 4.14
C LEU A 468 -13.63 30.63 2.84
N PHE A 469 -13.49 29.94 1.70
CA PHE A 469 -13.18 30.56 0.42
C PHE A 469 -14.41 30.76 -0.48
N GLY A 470 -15.57 30.20 -0.11
CA GLY A 470 -16.82 30.36 -0.87
C GLY A 470 -16.78 29.79 -2.29
N SER A 471 -15.92 28.79 -2.55
CA SER A 471 -15.73 28.21 -3.89
C SER A 471 -16.27 26.80 -4.00
N GLU A 472 -17.21 26.59 -4.93
CA GLU A 472 -17.77 25.28 -5.27
C GLU A 472 -16.77 24.37 -6.01
N ASP A 473 -15.67 24.91 -6.53
CA ASP A 473 -14.62 24.13 -7.20
C ASP A 473 -13.79 23.27 -6.23
N ILE A 474 -13.90 23.56 -4.91
CA ILE A 474 -13.25 22.75 -3.88
C ILE A 474 -13.94 21.38 -3.81
N PRO A 475 -13.20 20.26 -4.00
CA PRO A 475 -13.80 18.93 -4.08
C PRO A 475 -14.45 18.49 -2.77
N THR A 476 -15.31 17.48 -2.82
CA THR A 476 -15.95 16.92 -1.61
C THR A 476 -14.93 16.38 -0.60
N PHE A 477 -13.78 15.90 -1.07
CA PHE A 477 -12.68 15.41 -0.25
C PHE A 477 -11.35 15.78 -0.90
N TYR A 478 -10.30 15.95 -0.08
CA TYR A 478 -8.92 16.05 -0.57
C TYR A 478 -8.27 14.68 -0.73
N THR A 479 -7.40 14.56 -1.74
CA THR A 479 -6.62 13.35 -1.96
C THR A 479 -5.69 13.11 -0.76
N ASN A 480 -5.62 11.86 -0.28
CA ASN A 480 -4.80 11.53 0.89
C ASN A 480 -3.32 11.86 0.62
N SER A 481 -2.71 12.66 1.48
CA SER A 481 -1.26 12.95 1.43
C SER A 481 -0.77 13.37 0.03
N SER A 482 0.24 12.68 -0.51
CA SER A 482 0.73 12.79 -1.88
C SER A 482 0.37 11.57 -2.74
N ALA A 483 -0.71 10.87 -2.40
CA ALA A 483 -1.18 9.74 -3.18
C ALA A 483 -1.65 10.19 -4.57
N LEU A 484 -1.62 9.26 -5.53
CA LEU A 484 -2.33 9.46 -6.78
C LEU A 484 -3.84 9.60 -6.51
N PRO A 485 -4.56 10.47 -7.24
CA PRO A 485 -6.01 10.46 -7.23
C PRO A 485 -6.54 9.07 -7.56
N VAL A 486 -7.58 8.64 -6.84
CA VAL A 486 -8.14 7.28 -6.95
C VAL A 486 -8.72 6.93 -8.33
N ASP A 487 -8.92 7.94 -9.18
CA ASP A 487 -9.41 7.82 -10.55
C ASP A 487 -8.31 8.06 -11.61
N ALA A 488 -7.04 8.21 -11.22
CA ALA A 488 -5.95 8.57 -12.13
C ALA A 488 -5.63 7.45 -13.14
N THR A 489 -5.36 6.23 -12.68
CA THR A 489 -5.00 5.09 -13.54
C THR A 489 -5.62 3.79 -13.05
N SER A 490 -5.79 2.83 -13.96
CA SER A 490 -6.12 1.43 -13.65
C SER A 490 -4.95 0.47 -13.90
N ASN A 491 -3.76 1.00 -14.24
CA ASN A 491 -2.55 0.21 -14.41
C ASN A 491 -1.75 0.23 -13.10
N LEU A 492 -1.52 -0.96 -12.52
CA LEU A 492 -0.80 -1.11 -11.26
C LEU A 492 0.66 -0.63 -11.36
N LEU A 493 1.38 -1.02 -12.41
CA LEU A 493 2.79 -0.72 -12.56
C LEU A 493 3.04 0.78 -12.75
N GLU A 494 2.17 1.47 -13.48
CA GLU A 494 2.18 2.93 -13.60
C GLU A 494 1.95 3.60 -12.23
N ALA A 495 0.97 3.11 -11.45
CA ALA A 495 0.69 3.65 -10.13
C ALA A 495 1.85 3.43 -9.14
N VAL A 496 2.44 2.22 -9.13
CA VAL A 496 3.59 1.88 -8.29
C VAL A 496 4.82 2.70 -8.67
N GLU A 497 5.15 2.77 -9.96
CA GLU A 497 6.29 3.55 -10.47
C GLU A 497 6.15 5.05 -10.16
N HIS A 498 4.93 5.60 -10.33
CA HIS A 498 4.66 6.98 -9.95
C HIS A 498 4.86 7.18 -8.43
N GLN A 499 4.32 6.29 -7.60
CA GLN A 499 4.30 6.47 -6.16
C GLN A 499 5.64 6.14 -5.48
N GLU A 500 6.51 5.33 -6.09
CA GLU A 500 7.79 4.87 -5.51
C GLU A 500 8.58 6.01 -4.84
N SER A 501 8.99 7.02 -5.60
CA SER A 501 9.83 8.11 -5.08
C SER A 501 9.13 8.90 -3.97
N LEU A 502 7.85 9.24 -4.13
CA LEU A 502 7.07 9.97 -3.12
C LEU A 502 6.99 9.19 -1.80
N GLN A 503 6.68 7.90 -1.88
CA GLN A 503 6.53 7.02 -0.72
C GLN A 503 7.86 6.87 0.04
N THR A 504 9.01 6.90 -0.64
CA THR A 504 10.33 6.84 0.01
C THR A 504 10.77 8.12 0.72
N ILE A 505 10.14 9.26 0.46
CA ILE A 505 10.49 10.53 1.14
C ILE A 505 9.97 10.53 2.58
N TYR A 506 8.81 9.91 2.81
CA TYR A 506 8.20 9.80 4.13
C TYR A 506 9.11 9.06 5.11
N THR A 507 9.45 9.71 6.23
CA THR A 507 10.25 9.14 7.31
C THR A 507 9.41 8.51 8.41
N GLY A 508 8.10 8.78 8.42
CA GLY A 508 7.10 8.19 9.31
C GLY A 508 6.14 7.26 8.57
N GLY A 509 4.85 7.35 8.85
CA GLY A 509 3.87 6.41 8.29
C GLY A 509 3.62 6.58 6.78
N THR A 510 3.75 5.50 6.00
CA THR A 510 3.36 5.50 4.58
C THR A 510 2.84 4.15 4.12
N VAL A 511 2.06 4.09 3.03
CA VAL A 511 1.61 2.83 2.42
C VAL A 511 1.18 3.02 0.97
N PHE A 512 1.47 2.03 0.14
CA PHE A 512 0.87 1.84 -1.16
C PHE A 512 -0.25 0.78 -1.11
N HIS A 513 -1.46 1.16 -1.52
CA HIS A 513 -2.60 0.25 -1.63
C HIS A 513 -2.78 -0.22 -3.08
N ALA A 514 -2.59 -1.50 -3.34
CA ALA A 514 -2.98 -2.13 -4.60
C ALA A 514 -4.49 -2.46 -4.57
N PHE A 515 -5.35 -1.57 -5.07
CA PHE A 515 -6.81 -1.78 -5.08
C PHE A 515 -7.23 -2.76 -6.20
N LEU A 516 -7.57 -4.01 -5.86
CA LEU A 516 -7.74 -5.12 -6.82
C LEU A 516 -9.20 -5.39 -7.25
N GLY A 517 -10.19 -4.70 -6.67
CA GLY A 517 -11.60 -4.85 -7.02
C GLY A 517 -12.27 -6.12 -6.47
N GLU A 518 -11.68 -7.29 -6.64
CA GLU A 518 -12.12 -8.55 -6.02
C GLU A 518 -10.94 -9.40 -5.53
N LYS A 519 -11.23 -10.54 -4.89
CA LYS A 519 -10.18 -11.46 -4.44
C LYS A 519 -9.35 -11.98 -5.61
N LEU A 520 -8.10 -12.30 -5.32
CA LEU A 520 -7.25 -12.99 -6.28
C LEU A 520 -7.64 -14.47 -6.41
N PRO A 521 -7.31 -15.14 -7.54
CA PRO A 521 -7.70 -16.53 -7.78
C PRO A 521 -7.09 -17.53 -6.79
N SER A 522 -5.85 -17.32 -6.35
CA SER A 522 -5.16 -18.20 -5.40
C SER A 522 -4.06 -17.47 -4.61
N GLY A 523 -3.55 -18.10 -3.55
CA GLY A 523 -2.40 -17.59 -2.80
C GLY A 523 -1.16 -17.39 -3.68
N ASN A 524 -0.92 -18.26 -4.67
CA ASN A 524 0.21 -18.11 -5.59
C ASN A 524 0.15 -16.81 -6.39
N HIS A 525 -1.03 -16.37 -6.84
CA HIS A 525 -1.18 -15.06 -7.51
C HIS A 525 -0.85 -13.92 -6.55
N ALA A 526 -1.35 -13.97 -5.31
CA ALA A 526 -1.02 -12.96 -4.29
C ALA A 526 0.48 -12.90 -3.99
N LYS A 527 1.13 -14.06 -3.85
CA LYS A 527 2.58 -14.18 -3.66
C LYS A 527 3.34 -13.55 -4.83
N ASN A 528 3.04 -13.96 -6.06
CA ASN A 528 3.74 -13.50 -7.26
C ASN A 528 3.56 -11.98 -7.44
N LEU A 529 2.37 -11.45 -7.17
CA LEU A 529 2.09 -10.01 -7.24
C LEU A 529 2.87 -9.22 -6.19
N VAL A 530 2.87 -9.67 -4.93
CA VAL A 530 3.64 -9.04 -3.84
C VAL A 530 5.14 -9.10 -4.15
N LYS A 531 5.65 -10.25 -4.60
CA LYS A 531 7.05 -10.43 -4.99
C LYS A 531 7.46 -9.53 -6.14
N MET A 532 6.63 -9.43 -7.18
CA MET A 532 6.87 -8.56 -8.34
C MET A 532 7.01 -7.10 -7.91
N ILE A 533 6.12 -6.60 -7.04
CA ILE A 533 6.19 -5.22 -6.54
C ILE A 533 7.41 -5.03 -5.64
N ALA A 534 7.60 -5.91 -4.64
CA ALA A 534 8.64 -5.77 -3.62
C ALA A 534 10.06 -5.87 -4.20
N THR A 535 10.27 -6.74 -5.19
CA THR A 535 11.58 -6.92 -5.85
C THR A 535 11.83 -5.93 -6.99
N GLY A 536 10.78 -5.36 -7.59
CA GLY A 536 10.89 -4.39 -8.69
C GLY A 536 10.98 -2.93 -8.24
N TYR A 537 10.48 -2.59 -7.05
CA TYR A 537 10.33 -1.22 -6.57
C TYR A 537 10.67 -1.06 -5.09
N ARG A 538 11.06 0.15 -4.69
CA ARG A 538 11.42 0.52 -3.32
C ARG A 538 10.24 1.02 -2.49
N ILE A 539 9.04 0.50 -2.76
CA ILE A 539 7.83 0.84 -1.99
C ILE A 539 8.01 0.33 -0.56
N PRO A 540 8.00 1.19 0.49
CA PRO A 540 8.33 0.74 1.85
C PRO A 540 7.28 -0.15 2.50
N TYR A 541 6.00 0.08 2.18
CA TYR A 541 4.88 -0.59 2.82
C TYR A 541 3.76 -0.81 1.81
N LEU A 542 3.30 -2.04 1.68
CA LEU A 542 2.43 -2.49 0.60
C LEU A 542 1.27 -3.30 1.16
N THR A 543 0.11 -3.16 0.52
CA THR A 543 -1.01 -4.06 0.74
C THR A 543 -1.80 -4.32 -0.53
N LEU A 544 -2.34 -5.53 -0.64
CA LEU A 544 -3.40 -5.84 -1.59
C LEU A 544 -4.75 -5.46 -0.98
N SER A 545 -5.65 -4.86 -1.75
CA SER A 545 -6.92 -4.34 -1.25
C SER A 545 -8.08 -4.76 -2.17
N PRO A 546 -8.51 -6.04 -2.08
CA PRO A 546 -9.73 -6.50 -2.73
C PRO A 546 -10.98 -5.87 -2.08
N THR A 547 -12.04 -5.71 -2.88
CA THR A 547 -13.40 -5.43 -2.40
C THR A 547 -14.21 -6.73 -2.45
N PHE A 548 -15.06 -6.95 -1.46
CA PHE A 548 -15.91 -8.14 -1.39
C PHE A 548 -17.21 -7.85 -0.68
N SER A 549 -18.20 -8.72 -0.86
CA SER A 549 -19.52 -8.62 -0.26
C SER A 549 -19.75 -9.76 0.72
N ILE A 550 -20.52 -9.52 1.78
CA ILE A 550 -20.93 -10.56 2.72
C ILE A 550 -22.46 -10.61 2.80
N CYS A 551 -23.01 -11.76 2.46
CA CYS A 551 -24.41 -12.09 2.67
C CYS A 551 -24.58 -12.76 4.05
N LYS A 552 -25.61 -12.37 4.79
CA LYS A 552 -25.92 -12.97 6.10
C LYS A 552 -26.15 -14.49 6.05
N THR A 553 -26.68 -14.97 4.92
CA THR A 553 -27.04 -16.38 4.72
C THR A 553 -25.96 -17.16 3.97
N HIS A 554 -25.39 -16.57 2.92
CA HIS A 554 -24.46 -17.26 1.99
C HIS A 554 -22.98 -16.92 2.23
N GLY A 555 -22.68 -16.02 3.17
CA GLY A 555 -21.32 -15.63 3.52
C GLY A 555 -20.62 -14.80 2.43
N TYR A 556 -19.34 -15.09 2.23
CA TYR A 556 -18.43 -14.33 1.36
C TYR A 556 -18.83 -14.41 -0.12
N ILE A 557 -18.83 -13.25 -0.79
CA ILE A 557 -19.09 -13.08 -2.22
C ILE A 557 -17.97 -12.23 -2.82
N ALA A 558 -17.38 -12.69 -3.93
CA ALA A 558 -16.31 -11.97 -4.61
C ALA A 558 -16.81 -10.66 -5.24
N GLY A 559 -16.04 -9.59 -5.03
CA GLY A 559 -16.29 -8.27 -5.60
C GLY A 559 -17.43 -7.51 -4.92
N GLU A 560 -17.69 -6.32 -5.45
CA GLU A 560 -18.77 -5.44 -5.00
C GLU A 560 -20.12 -5.92 -5.53
N LYS A 561 -20.93 -6.54 -4.66
CA LYS A 561 -22.27 -7.04 -4.98
C LYS A 561 -23.31 -6.49 -4.00
N PRO A 562 -23.98 -5.36 -4.29
CA PRO A 562 -24.95 -4.75 -3.36
C PRO A 562 -26.08 -5.70 -2.94
N GLN A 563 -26.43 -6.66 -3.81
CA GLN A 563 -27.39 -7.73 -3.55
C GLN A 563 -26.72 -9.09 -3.75
N CYS A 564 -27.12 -10.06 -2.93
CA CYS A 564 -26.63 -11.42 -3.01
C CYS A 564 -27.14 -12.07 -4.30
N PRO A 565 -26.26 -12.64 -5.15
CA PRO A 565 -26.69 -13.31 -6.37
C PRO A 565 -27.50 -14.59 -6.13
N GLN A 566 -27.48 -15.13 -4.91
CA GLN A 566 -28.17 -16.37 -4.56
C GLN A 566 -29.56 -16.13 -3.95
N CYS A 567 -29.73 -15.15 -3.06
CA CYS A 567 -31.03 -14.87 -2.41
C CYS A 567 -31.61 -13.47 -2.64
N GLY A 568 -30.91 -12.57 -3.34
CA GLY A 568 -31.37 -11.20 -3.59
C GLY A 568 -31.31 -10.25 -2.39
N GLU A 569 -30.98 -10.73 -1.19
CA GLU A 569 -30.84 -9.88 0.00
C GLU A 569 -29.68 -8.89 -0.12
N SER A 570 -29.79 -7.75 0.56
CA SER A 570 -28.70 -6.76 0.64
C SER A 570 -27.47 -7.33 1.32
N THR A 571 -26.30 -7.10 0.74
CA THR A 571 -25.02 -7.54 1.32
C THR A 571 -24.31 -6.40 2.06
N LEU A 572 -23.33 -6.76 2.88
CA LEU A 572 -22.34 -5.83 3.40
C LEU A 572 -21.15 -5.81 2.44
N VAL A 573 -20.98 -4.73 1.69
CA VAL A 573 -19.79 -4.51 0.85
C VAL A 573 -18.64 -4.02 1.74
N TYR A 574 -17.56 -4.79 1.85
CA TYR A 574 -16.35 -4.44 2.56
C TYR A 574 -15.26 -3.97 1.59
N SER A 575 -14.58 -2.90 1.96
CA SER A 575 -13.36 -2.45 1.27
C SER A 575 -12.41 -1.79 2.25
N ARG A 576 -11.12 -1.77 1.89
CA ARG A 576 -10.09 -1.01 2.60
C ARG A 576 -9.95 0.34 1.91
N ILE A 577 -10.53 1.39 2.50
CA ILE A 577 -10.47 2.73 1.90
C ILE A 577 -9.19 3.44 2.33
N VAL A 578 -8.96 3.55 3.65
CA VAL A 578 -7.81 4.27 4.20
C VAL A 578 -6.75 3.39 4.83
N GLY A 579 -7.10 2.21 5.35
CA GLY A 579 -6.17 1.36 6.10
C GLY A 579 -6.71 0.12 6.83
N TYR A 580 -8.02 -0.01 7.00
CA TYR A 580 -8.62 -1.21 7.59
C TYR A 580 -9.95 -1.50 6.91
N TYR A 581 -10.46 -2.71 7.09
CA TYR A 581 -11.72 -3.13 6.49
C TYR A 581 -12.91 -2.68 7.32
N ARG A 582 -13.84 -1.99 6.67
CA ARG A 582 -15.19 -1.70 7.16
C ARG A 582 -16.20 -1.76 6.02
N PRO A 583 -17.49 -2.00 6.31
CA PRO A 583 -18.54 -1.85 5.32
C PRO A 583 -18.51 -0.45 4.69
N THR A 584 -18.60 -0.37 3.36
CA THR A 584 -18.54 0.88 2.59
C THR A 584 -19.58 1.91 3.04
N ARG A 585 -20.73 1.44 3.52
CA ARG A 585 -21.82 2.27 4.05
C ARG A 585 -21.49 2.97 5.37
N ASP A 586 -20.52 2.48 6.13
CA ASP A 586 -20.18 2.99 7.47
C ASP A 586 -19.19 4.17 7.40
N TRP A 587 -18.53 4.37 6.24
CA TRP A 587 -17.61 5.47 6.03
C TRP A 587 -18.33 6.83 5.91
N ASN A 588 -17.60 7.90 6.21
CA ASN A 588 -18.09 9.27 6.01
C ASN A 588 -18.31 9.59 4.52
N ASN A 589 -18.99 10.72 4.25
CA ASN A 589 -19.37 11.10 2.89
C ASN A 589 -18.15 11.28 1.96
N GLY A 590 -17.07 11.90 2.44
CA GLY A 590 -15.86 12.06 1.62
C GLY A 590 -15.28 10.73 1.17
N LYS A 591 -15.19 9.75 2.07
CA LYS A 591 -14.70 8.41 1.75
C LYS A 591 -15.65 7.59 0.89
N LYS A 592 -16.96 7.79 1.01
CA LYS A 592 -17.95 7.22 0.07
C LYS A 592 -17.77 7.75 -1.35
N VAL A 593 -17.54 9.06 -1.51
CA VAL A 593 -17.28 9.68 -2.81
C VAL A 593 -15.90 9.30 -3.36
N GLU A 594 -14.89 9.14 -2.49
CA GLU A 594 -13.58 8.60 -2.88
C GLU A 594 -13.74 7.17 -3.43
N PHE A 595 -14.44 6.30 -2.71
CA PHE A 595 -14.68 4.92 -3.12
C PHE A 595 -15.45 4.83 -4.45
N SER A 596 -16.47 5.66 -4.66
CA SER A 596 -17.26 5.62 -5.90
C SER A 596 -16.48 6.07 -7.14
N LYS A 597 -15.43 6.87 -6.98
CA LYS A 597 -14.54 7.31 -8.07
C LYS A 597 -13.39 6.33 -8.33
N ARG A 598 -13.16 5.37 -7.43
CA ARG A 598 -11.97 4.53 -7.44
C ARG A 598 -11.90 3.64 -8.68
N LYS A 599 -10.78 3.71 -9.38
CA LYS A 599 -10.40 2.71 -10.38
C LYS A 599 -9.68 1.56 -9.69
N TYR A 600 -10.09 0.34 -10.01
CA TYR A 600 -9.39 -0.86 -9.60
C TYR A 600 -8.28 -1.19 -10.60
N PHE A 601 -7.15 -1.66 -10.10
CA PHE A 601 -6.08 -2.16 -10.92
C PHE A 601 -6.53 -3.42 -11.63
N ASN A 602 -6.32 -3.46 -12.95
CA ASN A 602 -6.71 -4.60 -13.77
C ASN A 602 -5.61 -4.99 -14.76
N GLU A 603 -5.50 -6.28 -14.99
CA GLU A 603 -4.55 -6.89 -15.93
C GLU A 603 -4.92 -6.63 -17.40
N LYS A 604 -6.11 -6.09 -17.68
CA LYS A 604 -6.56 -5.80 -19.06
C LYS A 604 -5.72 -4.74 -19.76
N THR A 605 -4.84 -4.04 -19.04
CA THR A 605 -3.96 -3.00 -19.62
C THR A 605 -2.78 -3.56 -20.41
N LEU A 606 -2.33 -4.79 -20.12
CA LEU A 606 -1.39 -5.56 -20.94
C LEU A 606 -1.78 -7.04 -20.88
N PRO A 607 -2.70 -7.46 -21.75
CA PRO A 607 -3.27 -8.79 -21.67
C PRO A 607 -2.31 -9.86 -22.22
N VAL A 608 -1.92 -10.78 -21.35
CA VAL A 608 -1.19 -11.99 -21.73
C VAL A 608 -2.17 -12.96 -22.40
N ALA A 609 -1.84 -13.40 -23.61
CA ALA A 609 -2.57 -14.41 -24.36
C ALA A 609 -2.01 -15.82 -24.13
N GLY A 610 -0.72 -15.92 -23.84
CA GLY A 610 -0.05 -17.18 -23.53
C GLY A 610 1.42 -16.96 -23.21
N PHE A 611 2.07 -18.00 -22.68
CA PHE A 611 3.47 -17.96 -22.28
C PHE A 611 4.19 -19.26 -22.65
N THR A 612 5.41 -19.15 -23.16
CA THR A 612 6.31 -20.29 -23.42
C THR A 612 7.55 -20.15 -22.56
N GLY A 613 7.76 -21.13 -21.68
CA GLY A 613 8.84 -21.07 -20.68
C GLY A 613 10.26 -21.14 -21.26
N GLN A 614 10.44 -21.66 -22.48
CA GLN A 614 11.76 -21.72 -23.11
C GLN A 614 11.68 -21.75 -24.64
N THR A 615 12.54 -20.98 -25.30
CA THR A 615 12.82 -21.03 -26.75
C THR A 615 14.32 -20.90 -27.00
N LEU A 616 14.79 -21.53 -28.09
CA LEU A 616 16.18 -21.46 -28.56
C LEU A 616 16.34 -20.59 -29.81
N THR A 617 15.24 -20.20 -30.46
CA THR A 617 15.25 -19.61 -31.80
C THR A 617 14.71 -18.19 -31.85
N ASP A 618 13.81 -17.82 -30.93
CA ASP A 618 13.08 -16.55 -31.06
C ASP A 618 13.85 -15.34 -30.53
N TYR A 619 14.97 -15.53 -29.84
CA TYR A 619 15.88 -14.46 -29.46
C TYR A 619 17.26 -14.73 -30.09
N PRO A 620 17.69 -13.94 -31.09
CA PRO A 620 18.98 -14.14 -31.75
C PRO A 620 20.14 -14.23 -30.76
N GLY A 621 20.83 -15.38 -30.77
CA GLY A 621 21.98 -15.67 -29.90
C GLY A 621 21.64 -15.91 -28.43
N LYS A 622 20.36 -16.01 -28.04
CA LYS A 622 19.94 -16.17 -26.64
C LYS A 622 18.83 -17.22 -26.49
N ILE A 623 18.87 -17.95 -25.39
CA ILE A 623 17.72 -18.74 -24.92
C ILE A 623 16.82 -17.80 -24.12
N ALA A 624 15.52 -17.84 -24.38
CA ALA A 624 14.55 -16.90 -23.79
C ALA A 624 13.23 -17.58 -23.41
N CYS A 625 12.38 -16.86 -22.68
CA CYS A 625 10.95 -17.15 -22.59
C CYS A 625 10.19 -16.30 -23.62
N ILE A 626 8.95 -16.68 -23.96
CA ILE A 626 8.08 -15.88 -24.84
C ILE A 626 6.78 -15.57 -24.11
N MET A 627 6.40 -14.29 -24.09
CA MET A 627 5.07 -13.85 -23.69
C MET A 627 4.32 -13.37 -24.93
N PHE A 628 3.14 -13.92 -25.18
CA PHE A 628 2.26 -13.47 -26.25
C PHE A 628 1.24 -12.48 -25.70
N THR A 629 1.07 -11.33 -26.36
CA THR A 629 0.03 -10.36 -26.05
C THR A 629 -1.24 -10.66 -26.85
N SER A 630 -2.42 -10.38 -26.28
CA SER A 630 -3.70 -10.61 -26.99
C SER A 630 -4.05 -9.45 -27.93
N ARG A 631 -4.79 -9.74 -29.01
CA ARG A 631 -5.31 -8.81 -30.03
C ARG A 631 -4.25 -8.13 -30.89
N CYS A 632 -4.56 -7.97 -32.16
CA CYS A 632 -3.74 -7.25 -33.14
C CYS A 632 -4.62 -6.27 -33.92
N ASN A 633 -4.13 -5.05 -34.14
CA ASN A 633 -4.84 -4.03 -34.91
C ASN A 633 -4.87 -4.30 -36.43
N LEU A 634 -3.89 -5.05 -36.96
CA LEU A 634 -3.89 -5.47 -38.37
C LEU A 634 -4.83 -6.64 -38.63
N ALA A 635 -4.89 -7.62 -37.71
CA ALA A 635 -5.73 -8.82 -37.82
C ALA A 635 -5.67 -9.46 -39.23
N CYS A 636 -4.45 -9.75 -39.69
CA CYS A 636 -4.21 -10.25 -41.04
C CYS A 636 -4.99 -11.53 -41.31
N PRO A 637 -5.71 -11.64 -42.45
CA PRO A 637 -6.54 -12.81 -42.78
C PRO A 637 -5.83 -14.16 -42.65
N TRP A 638 -4.55 -14.18 -43.03
CA TRP A 638 -3.67 -15.36 -43.05
C TRP A 638 -2.91 -15.59 -41.74
N CYS A 639 -3.11 -14.80 -40.69
CA CYS A 639 -2.36 -14.94 -39.44
C CYS A 639 -2.60 -16.31 -38.79
N HIS A 640 -1.54 -17.09 -38.56
CA HIS A 640 -1.61 -18.43 -37.92
C HIS A 640 -1.95 -18.37 -36.41
N ASN A 641 -1.91 -17.18 -35.81
CA ASN A 641 -2.26 -16.93 -34.41
C ASN A 641 -3.68 -16.35 -34.28
N GLY A 642 -4.64 -16.87 -35.04
CA GLY A 642 -6.04 -16.43 -35.07
C GLY A 642 -6.66 -16.29 -33.68
N PRO A 643 -6.57 -17.31 -32.79
CA PRO A 643 -7.06 -17.22 -31.41
C PRO A 643 -6.53 -16.00 -30.64
N VAL A 644 -5.21 -15.79 -30.66
CA VAL A 644 -4.54 -14.65 -30.00
C VAL A 644 -5.04 -13.32 -30.56
N VAL A 645 -5.20 -13.22 -31.89
CA VAL A 645 -5.69 -12.02 -32.58
C VAL A 645 -7.16 -11.73 -32.22
N GLN A 646 -7.99 -12.76 -32.09
CA GLN A 646 -9.39 -12.65 -31.67
C GLN A 646 -9.54 -12.33 -30.17
N GLY A 647 -8.45 -12.48 -29.42
CA GLY A 647 -8.37 -12.11 -28.01
C GLY A 647 -8.65 -13.27 -27.07
N GLU A 648 -8.51 -14.51 -27.53
CA GLU A 648 -8.39 -15.68 -26.66
C GLU A 648 -7.12 -15.56 -25.80
N ARG A 649 -7.20 -16.07 -24.58
CA ARG A 649 -6.16 -15.93 -23.56
C ARG A 649 -6.12 -17.17 -22.68
N ASP A 650 -4.90 -17.55 -22.32
CA ASP A 650 -4.64 -18.46 -21.22
C ASP A 650 -4.86 -17.78 -19.86
N ASP A 651 -4.99 -18.58 -18.81
CA ASP A 651 -5.05 -18.13 -17.41
C ASP A 651 -3.64 -17.89 -16.88
N ILE A 652 -2.94 -16.90 -17.45
CA ILE A 652 -1.56 -16.54 -17.10
C ILE A 652 -1.49 -15.03 -16.86
N THR A 653 -0.96 -14.64 -15.70
CA THR A 653 -0.82 -13.23 -15.31
C THR A 653 0.57 -12.66 -15.64
N LEU A 654 0.73 -11.33 -15.49
CA LEU A 654 2.04 -10.71 -15.70
C LEU A 654 3.05 -11.12 -14.64
N GLU A 655 2.59 -11.25 -13.39
CA GLU A 655 3.42 -11.70 -12.28
C GLU A 655 3.89 -13.15 -12.45
N ASP A 656 3.09 -14.03 -13.07
CA ASP A 656 3.52 -15.39 -13.44
C ASP A 656 4.63 -15.37 -14.50
N VAL A 657 4.50 -14.51 -15.52
CA VAL A 657 5.53 -14.32 -16.55
C VAL A 657 6.83 -13.82 -15.91
N VAL A 658 6.75 -12.81 -15.05
CA VAL A 658 7.93 -12.26 -14.35
C VAL A 658 8.59 -13.33 -13.49
N GLU A 659 7.82 -14.07 -12.71
CA GLU A 659 8.32 -15.14 -11.84
C GLU A 659 9.03 -16.23 -12.64
N ALA A 660 8.42 -16.69 -13.73
CA ALA A 660 9.01 -17.70 -14.60
C ALA A 660 10.33 -17.23 -15.24
N VAL A 661 10.38 -15.97 -15.70
CA VAL A 661 11.59 -15.40 -16.30
C VAL A 661 12.69 -15.18 -15.25
N GLN A 662 12.35 -14.75 -14.03
CA GLN A 662 13.31 -14.59 -12.94
C GLN A 662 13.93 -15.92 -12.49
N LYS A 663 13.13 -17.01 -12.50
CA LYS A 663 13.60 -18.37 -12.24
C LYS A 663 14.45 -18.93 -13.40
N SER A 664 14.33 -18.38 -14.60
CA SER A 664 15.18 -18.74 -15.72
C SER A 664 16.62 -18.27 -15.49
N LYS A 665 17.60 -19.12 -15.80
CA LYS A 665 19.03 -18.79 -15.62
C LYS A 665 19.50 -17.58 -16.43
N LEU A 666 18.81 -17.28 -17.53
CA LEU A 666 19.30 -16.34 -18.54
C LEU A 666 18.51 -15.03 -18.60
N LYS A 667 17.37 -14.93 -17.89
CA LYS A 667 16.56 -13.71 -17.74
C LYS A 667 16.34 -12.97 -19.07
N ASN A 668 15.94 -13.70 -20.12
CA ASN A 668 15.59 -13.12 -21.42
C ASN A 668 14.10 -13.34 -21.69
N LEU A 669 13.38 -12.29 -22.09
CA LEU A 669 11.98 -12.36 -22.47
C LEU A 669 11.75 -11.80 -23.88
N VAL A 670 11.05 -12.56 -24.71
CA VAL A 670 10.49 -12.11 -25.98
C VAL A 670 9.04 -11.70 -25.75
N ILE A 671 8.70 -10.45 -26.04
CA ILE A 671 7.33 -9.94 -26.03
C ILE A 671 6.82 -9.97 -27.46
N SER A 672 5.85 -10.84 -27.76
CA SER A 672 5.32 -11.09 -29.11
C SER A 672 3.80 -11.30 -29.07
N GLY A 673 3.23 -12.01 -30.05
CA GLY A 673 1.79 -12.34 -30.12
C GLY A 673 1.03 -11.43 -31.06
N GLY A 674 -0.08 -10.85 -30.57
CA GLY A 674 -0.94 -9.95 -31.34
C GLY A 674 -0.23 -8.70 -31.85
N GLU A 675 -0.46 -7.55 -31.24
CA GLU A 675 0.43 -6.40 -31.41
C GLU A 675 0.73 -5.81 -30.03
N PRO A 676 1.93 -6.01 -29.48
CA PRO A 676 2.26 -5.51 -28.15
C PRO A 676 2.10 -3.99 -28.03
N THR A 677 2.50 -3.22 -29.06
CA THR A 677 2.65 -1.76 -28.95
C THR A 677 1.33 -0.98 -28.89
N ILE A 678 0.18 -1.63 -29.10
CA ILE A 678 -1.15 -1.02 -28.91
C ILE A 678 -1.58 -0.99 -27.43
N HIS A 679 -0.92 -1.77 -26.56
CA HIS A 679 -1.33 -1.94 -25.17
C HIS A 679 -0.67 -0.89 -24.28
N LYS A 680 -1.49 -0.12 -23.55
CA LYS A 680 -1.00 0.92 -22.65
C LYS A 680 -0.09 0.39 -21.53
N GLY A 681 -0.30 -0.84 -21.09
CA GLY A 681 0.50 -1.46 -20.04
C GLY A 681 1.88 -1.95 -20.49
N LEU A 682 2.22 -1.90 -21.79
CA LEU A 682 3.51 -2.36 -22.30
C LEU A 682 4.68 -1.57 -21.70
N LEU A 683 4.61 -0.24 -21.72
CA LEU A 683 5.72 0.61 -21.25
C LEU A 683 6.03 0.40 -19.75
N PRO A 684 5.04 0.49 -18.83
CA PRO A 684 5.30 0.19 -17.41
C PRO A 684 5.86 -1.21 -17.18
N PHE A 685 5.40 -2.21 -17.93
CA PHE A 685 5.89 -3.58 -17.83
C PHE A 685 7.35 -3.69 -18.27
N MET A 686 7.72 -3.10 -19.41
CA MET A 686 9.11 -3.13 -19.88
C MET A 686 10.07 -2.40 -18.92
N ARG A 687 9.64 -1.31 -18.27
CA ARG A 687 10.42 -0.64 -17.21
C ARG A 687 10.66 -1.55 -16.02
N LEU A 688 9.63 -2.27 -15.56
CA LEU A 688 9.78 -3.28 -14.52
C LEU A 688 10.79 -4.36 -14.93
N LEU A 689 10.68 -4.91 -16.15
CA LEU A 689 11.62 -5.93 -16.63
C LEU A 689 13.06 -5.43 -16.61
N LYS A 690 13.31 -4.19 -17.04
CA LYS A 690 14.65 -3.58 -17.00
C LYS A 690 15.18 -3.41 -15.57
N ARG A 691 14.33 -2.99 -14.63
CA ARG A 691 14.70 -2.91 -13.19
C ARG A 691 15.09 -4.27 -12.62
N LEU A 692 14.43 -5.34 -13.07
CA LEU A 692 14.74 -6.72 -12.67
C LEU A 692 15.94 -7.33 -13.42
N GLY A 693 16.60 -6.56 -14.28
CA GLY A 693 17.74 -7.02 -15.08
C GLY A 693 17.36 -8.03 -16.16
N ILE A 694 16.11 -8.02 -16.63
CA ILE A 694 15.62 -8.91 -17.69
C ILE A 694 15.92 -8.26 -19.05
N SER A 695 16.56 -9.03 -19.93
CA SER A 695 16.78 -8.60 -21.31
C SER A 695 15.55 -8.84 -22.16
N VAL A 696 15.18 -7.85 -22.97
CA VAL A 696 13.90 -7.83 -23.69
C VAL A 696 14.10 -7.82 -25.19
N LYS A 697 13.43 -8.74 -25.89
CA LYS A 697 13.18 -8.66 -27.34
C LYS A 697 11.72 -8.28 -27.57
N LEU A 698 11.47 -7.33 -28.47
CA LEU A 698 10.13 -6.92 -28.86
C LEU A 698 9.84 -7.30 -30.31
N ASP A 699 8.73 -7.98 -30.53
CA ASP A 699 8.18 -8.23 -31.85
C ASP A 699 7.00 -7.26 -32.10
N THR A 700 6.99 -6.58 -33.25
CA THR A 700 5.95 -5.59 -33.60
C THR A 700 5.61 -5.61 -35.09
N ASN A 701 4.42 -5.17 -35.44
CA ASN A 701 4.00 -4.86 -36.80
C ASN A 701 4.28 -3.40 -37.23
N GLY A 702 4.84 -2.59 -36.32
CA GLY A 702 5.30 -1.22 -36.59
C GLY A 702 4.20 -0.17 -36.75
N THR A 703 2.97 -0.45 -36.32
CA THR A 703 1.85 0.51 -36.45
C THR A 703 1.79 1.58 -35.34
N SER A 704 2.65 1.50 -34.32
CA SER A 704 2.68 2.45 -33.18
C SER A 704 4.05 3.13 -33.01
N PRO A 705 4.46 4.03 -33.93
CA PRO A 705 5.78 4.67 -33.88
C PRO A 705 6.03 5.47 -32.59
N GLU A 706 5.00 6.08 -32.00
CA GLU A 706 5.16 6.84 -30.75
C GLU A 706 5.53 5.96 -29.55
N THR A 707 4.96 4.76 -29.47
CA THR A 707 5.33 3.77 -28.46
C THR A 707 6.79 3.33 -28.67
N LEU A 708 7.19 3.04 -29.92
CA LEU A 708 8.56 2.66 -30.25
C LEU A 708 9.57 3.77 -29.92
N ARG A 709 9.23 5.03 -30.22
CA ARG A 709 10.05 6.19 -29.87
C ARG A 709 10.31 6.26 -28.36
N THR A 710 9.28 6.03 -27.56
CA THR A 710 9.41 5.99 -26.09
C THR A 710 10.27 4.81 -25.64
N ILE A 711 10.05 3.62 -26.19
CA ILE A 711 10.85 2.41 -25.91
C ILE A 711 12.35 2.64 -26.17
N PHE A 712 12.69 3.27 -27.29
CA PHE A 712 14.09 3.55 -27.65
C PHE A 712 14.69 4.66 -26.80
N LYS A 713 13.94 5.76 -26.59
CA LYS A 713 14.39 6.88 -25.76
C LYS A 713 14.74 6.43 -24.33
N GLU A 714 13.97 5.50 -23.78
CA GLU A 714 14.15 4.98 -22.42
C GLU A 714 15.04 3.73 -22.35
N GLY A 715 15.52 3.20 -23.49
CA GLY A 715 16.39 2.01 -23.52
C GLY A 715 15.71 0.72 -23.05
N LEU A 716 14.39 0.58 -23.30
CA LEU A 716 13.57 -0.50 -22.74
C LEU A 716 13.68 -1.84 -23.48
N VAL A 717 14.42 -1.91 -24.59
CA VAL A 717 14.53 -3.11 -25.42
C VAL A 717 15.98 -3.34 -25.84
N ASP A 718 16.37 -4.61 -25.98
CA ASP A 718 17.72 -5.02 -26.39
C ASP A 718 17.76 -5.61 -27.81
N PHE A 719 16.60 -6.01 -28.34
CA PHE A 719 16.44 -6.48 -29.71
C PHE A 719 15.03 -6.17 -30.24
N VAL A 720 14.89 -5.71 -31.48
CA VAL A 720 13.57 -5.50 -32.10
C VAL A 720 13.42 -6.32 -33.37
N ALA A 721 12.30 -7.04 -33.49
CA ALA A 721 11.90 -7.61 -34.76
C ALA A 721 10.62 -6.94 -35.26
N MET A 722 10.63 -6.46 -36.51
CA MET A 722 9.46 -5.85 -37.13
C MET A 722 9.00 -6.65 -38.34
N ASP A 723 7.72 -6.99 -38.38
CA ASP A 723 7.10 -7.68 -39.51
C ASP A 723 6.53 -6.67 -40.53
N ILE A 724 7.21 -6.50 -41.66
CA ILE A 724 6.72 -5.75 -42.82
C ILE A 724 5.88 -6.73 -43.66
N LYS A 725 4.61 -6.41 -43.90
CA LYS A 725 3.66 -7.39 -44.47
C LYS A 725 3.72 -7.48 -45.99
N CYS A 726 4.01 -6.39 -46.68
CA CYS A 726 4.14 -6.27 -48.14
C CYS A 726 4.62 -4.86 -48.51
N ALA A 727 4.59 -4.48 -49.79
CA ALA A 727 4.74 -3.07 -50.19
C ALA A 727 3.68 -2.19 -49.49
N LEU A 728 4.07 -0.97 -49.09
CA LEU A 728 3.25 -0.11 -48.22
C LEU A 728 1.87 0.23 -48.80
N GLU A 729 1.76 0.37 -50.13
CA GLU A 729 0.50 0.68 -50.82
C GLU A 729 -0.50 -0.49 -50.82
N ARG A 730 -0.02 -1.73 -50.56
CA ARG A 730 -0.82 -2.95 -50.61
C ARG A 730 -1.26 -3.49 -49.25
N TYR A 731 -0.95 -2.78 -48.16
CA TYR A 731 -1.28 -3.23 -46.80
C TYR A 731 -2.77 -3.57 -46.60
N LYS A 732 -3.68 -2.81 -47.22
CA LYS A 732 -5.12 -3.12 -47.13
C LYS A 732 -5.46 -4.48 -47.74
N GLN A 733 -4.80 -4.85 -48.84
CA GLN A 733 -5.03 -6.10 -49.56
C GLN A 733 -4.40 -7.27 -48.81
N VAL A 734 -3.15 -7.14 -48.40
CA VAL A 734 -2.37 -8.23 -47.78
C VAL A 734 -2.67 -8.39 -46.29
N ALA A 735 -2.64 -7.30 -45.52
CA ALA A 735 -2.84 -7.33 -44.07
C ALA A 735 -4.33 -7.19 -43.68
N GLY A 736 -5.24 -6.98 -44.62
CA GLY A 736 -6.69 -6.83 -44.38
C GLY A 736 -7.12 -5.48 -43.79
N LYS A 737 -6.18 -4.59 -43.44
CA LYS A 737 -6.43 -3.26 -42.87
C LYS A 737 -5.56 -2.22 -43.55
N ALA A 738 -6.15 -1.06 -43.83
CA ALA A 738 -5.41 0.07 -44.36
C ALA A 738 -4.58 0.73 -43.24
N VAL A 739 -3.30 0.98 -43.50
CA VAL A 739 -2.39 1.75 -42.65
C VAL A 739 -1.79 2.84 -43.52
N LYS A 740 -1.64 4.04 -42.97
CA LYS A 740 -0.97 5.14 -43.68
C LYS A 740 0.51 4.76 -43.89
N PRO A 741 1.05 4.77 -45.13
CA PRO A 741 2.44 4.42 -45.40
C PRO A 741 3.46 5.18 -44.54
N GLU A 742 3.16 6.42 -44.18
CA GLU A 742 4.02 7.29 -43.37
C GLU A 742 4.28 6.73 -41.97
N ILE A 743 3.27 6.10 -41.36
CA ILE A 743 3.38 5.50 -40.02
C ILE A 743 4.40 4.35 -40.02
N LEU A 744 4.34 3.50 -41.04
CA LEU A 744 5.22 2.35 -41.17
C LEU A 744 6.64 2.78 -41.55
N LYS A 745 6.78 3.77 -42.45
CA LYS A 745 8.07 4.39 -42.78
C LYS A 745 8.72 4.97 -41.54
N GLU A 746 7.95 5.69 -40.71
CA GLU A 746 8.44 6.26 -39.46
C GLU A 746 8.96 5.16 -38.51
N SER A 747 8.20 4.09 -38.27
CA SER A 747 8.64 2.97 -37.44
C SER A 747 9.90 2.28 -37.97
N ILE A 748 10.00 2.07 -39.29
CA ILE A 748 11.16 1.45 -39.94
C ILE A 748 12.41 2.32 -39.74
N GLU A 749 12.30 3.63 -39.96
CA GLU A 749 13.42 4.56 -39.76
C GLU A 749 13.78 4.72 -38.27
N LEU A 750 12.81 4.71 -37.36
CA LEU A 750 13.06 4.68 -35.92
C LEU A 750 13.87 3.44 -35.51
N ILE A 751 13.51 2.26 -36.01
CA ILE A 751 14.22 1.01 -35.71
C ILE A 751 15.64 1.05 -36.30
N LYS A 752 15.81 1.44 -37.56
CA LYS A 752 17.13 1.51 -38.22
C LYS A 752 18.08 2.50 -37.54
N SER A 753 17.54 3.65 -37.11
CA SER A 753 18.32 4.70 -36.45
C SER A 753 18.48 4.51 -34.94
N SER A 754 17.83 3.51 -34.34
CA SER A 754 17.88 3.27 -32.89
C SER A 754 19.26 2.85 -32.36
N GLY A 755 20.12 2.29 -33.22
CA GLY A 755 21.37 1.65 -32.81
C GLY A 755 21.19 0.30 -32.08
N ILE A 756 19.95 -0.17 -31.94
CA ILE A 756 19.61 -1.45 -31.30
C ILE A 756 19.67 -2.57 -32.36
N PRO A 757 20.20 -3.76 -32.02
CA PRO A 757 20.10 -4.93 -32.88
C PRO A 757 18.66 -5.18 -33.31
N HIS A 758 18.44 -5.34 -34.61
CA HIS A 758 17.10 -5.51 -35.15
C HIS A 758 17.05 -6.46 -36.34
N ASP A 759 15.85 -6.94 -36.63
CA ASP A 759 15.53 -7.79 -37.77
C ASP A 759 14.20 -7.35 -38.40
N PHE A 760 14.19 -7.15 -39.71
CA PHE A 760 12.97 -6.93 -40.47
C PHE A 760 12.57 -8.24 -41.13
N ARG A 761 11.29 -8.59 -41.02
CA ARG A 761 10.77 -9.89 -41.42
C ARG A 761 9.55 -9.73 -42.33
N THR A 762 9.36 -10.65 -43.26
CA THR A 762 8.13 -10.73 -44.07
C THR A 762 7.70 -12.18 -44.22
N THR A 763 6.41 -12.45 -44.03
CA THR A 763 5.82 -13.77 -44.30
C THR A 763 5.44 -13.87 -45.77
N VAL A 764 5.98 -14.86 -46.47
CA VAL A 764 5.67 -15.14 -47.87
C VAL A 764 4.38 -15.94 -47.93
N VAL A 765 3.27 -15.25 -48.19
CA VAL A 765 1.93 -15.85 -48.29
C VAL A 765 1.61 -16.12 -49.76
N PRO A 766 1.38 -17.39 -50.16
CA PRO A 766 1.07 -17.74 -51.54
C PRO A 766 -0.09 -16.92 -52.10
N ASP A 767 0.07 -16.49 -53.36
CA ASP A 767 -0.90 -15.73 -54.14
C ASP A 767 -1.27 -14.34 -53.58
N LEU A 768 -0.68 -13.93 -52.45
CA LEU A 768 -0.98 -12.67 -51.77
C LEU A 768 0.23 -11.74 -51.67
N VAL A 769 1.43 -12.28 -51.44
CA VAL A 769 2.71 -11.55 -51.38
C VAL A 769 3.58 -11.99 -52.55
N ASP A 770 3.90 -11.07 -53.46
CA ASP A 770 4.72 -11.35 -54.65
C ASP A 770 6.19 -10.92 -54.47
N ILE A 771 7.02 -11.19 -55.48
CA ILE A 771 8.46 -10.90 -55.44
C ILE A 771 8.68 -9.38 -55.36
N GLU A 772 7.87 -8.59 -56.05
CA GLU A 772 7.91 -7.13 -56.01
C GLU A 772 7.66 -6.60 -54.59
N ASP A 773 6.70 -7.16 -53.86
CA ASP A 773 6.48 -6.86 -52.44
C ASP A 773 7.72 -7.16 -51.60
N LEU A 774 8.35 -8.33 -51.81
CA LEU A 774 9.53 -8.74 -51.03
C LEU A 774 10.75 -7.86 -51.32
N VAL A 775 10.97 -7.49 -52.58
CA VAL A 775 12.03 -6.56 -52.99
C VAL A 775 11.80 -5.18 -52.37
N GLU A 776 10.56 -4.70 -52.34
CA GLU A 776 10.21 -3.43 -51.70
C GLU A 776 10.39 -3.49 -50.17
N CYS A 777 9.94 -4.56 -49.51
CA CYS A 777 10.19 -4.79 -48.07
C CYS A 777 11.68 -4.76 -47.76
N LYS A 778 12.52 -5.40 -48.60
CA LYS A 778 13.98 -5.43 -48.43
C LYS A 778 14.59 -4.05 -48.61
N ARG A 779 14.11 -3.29 -49.59
CA ARG A 779 14.53 -1.90 -49.81
C ARG A 779 14.22 -1.03 -48.58
N LEU A 780 13.01 -1.16 -48.03
CA LEU A 780 12.58 -0.45 -46.82
C LEU A 780 13.44 -0.83 -45.60
N ALA A 781 13.72 -2.12 -45.44
CA ALA A 781 14.56 -2.67 -44.39
C ALA A 781 16.07 -2.28 -44.47
N GLY A 782 16.49 -1.57 -45.53
CA GLY A 782 17.89 -1.17 -45.71
C GLY A 782 18.78 -2.29 -46.24
N GLY A 783 18.22 -3.27 -46.94
CA GLY A 783 18.96 -4.30 -47.68
C GLY A 783 19.01 -5.68 -47.01
N LYS A 784 18.57 -5.82 -45.75
CA LYS A 784 18.50 -7.11 -45.04
C LYS A 784 17.06 -7.42 -44.64
N LEU A 785 16.51 -8.54 -45.12
CA LEU A 785 15.14 -8.94 -44.84
C LEU A 785 15.07 -10.46 -44.57
N THR A 786 14.56 -10.86 -43.43
CA THR A 786 14.34 -12.27 -43.10
C THR A 786 13.00 -12.74 -43.66
N LEU A 787 13.00 -13.72 -44.56
CA LEU A 787 11.77 -14.30 -45.10
C LEU A 787 11.25 -15.42 -44.19
N GLN A 788 9.94 -15.44 -43.97
CA GLN A 788 9.24 -16.46 -43.19
C GLN A 788 8.27 -17.21 -44.08
N LYS A 789 8.24 -18.53 -43.94
CA LYS A 789 7.28 -19.39 -44.64
C LYS A 789 5.88 -19.21 -44.04
N PHE A 790 4.87 -19.03 -44.88
CA PHE A 790 3.47 -19.11 -44.45
C PHE A 790 3.17 -20.49 -43.85
N ARG A 791 2.36 -20.50 -42.79
CA ARG A 791 1.90 -21.71 -42.09
C ARG A 791 0.37 -21.74 -42.11
N LYS A 792 -0.17 -22.79 -42.72
CA LYS A 792 -1.60 -23.13 -42.70
C LYS A 792 -1.92 -23.97 -41.46
N GLY A 793 -3.19 -23.99 -41.09
CA GLY A 793 -3.70 -24.76 -39.98
C GLY A 793 -5.00 -24.19 -39.43
N ASN A 794 -5.64 -24.96 -38.57
CA ASN A 794 -6.95 -24.62 -38.01
C ASN A 794 -6.94 -23.36 -37.13
N THR A 795 -5.76 -22.84 -36.79
CA THR A 795 -5.56 -21.62 -36.01
C THR A 795 -5.45 -20.36 -36.88
N ASN A 796 -5.45 -20.46 -38.22
CA ASN A 796 -5.46 -19.28 -39.07
C ASN A 796 -6.76 -18.46 -38.88
N LEU A 797 -6.62 -17.13 -38.87
CA LEU A 797 -7.72 -16.20 -38.53
C LEU A 797 -8.95 -16.31 -39.45
N ARG A 798 -8.75 -16.54 -40.74
CA ARG A 798 -9.82 -16.75 -41.73
C ARG A 798 -9.78 -18.17 -42.26
N GLU A 799 -10.96 -18.76 -42.40
CA GLU A 799 -11.15 -20.13 -42.90
C GLU A 799 -10.48 -20.36 -44.26
N GLU A 800 -10.51 -19.37 -45.15
CA GLU A 800 -9.88 -19.45 -46.48
C GLU A 800 -8.36 -19.72 -46.45
N PHE A 801 -7.68 -19.42 -45.33
CA PHE A 801 -6.26 -19.67 -45.14
C PHE A 801 -5.94 -20.93 -44.31
N GLN A 802 -6.94 -21.64 -43.80
CA GLN A 802 -6.72 -22.87 -43.01
C GLN A 802 -6.28 -24.04 -43.90
N ASP A 803 -6.83 -24.12 -45.12
CA ASP A 803 -6.50 -25.13 -46.13
C ASP A 803 -5.76 -24.56 -47.35
N ALA A 804 -5.28 -23.31 -47.27
CA ALA A 804 -4.55 -22.68 -48.35
C ALA A 804 -3.26 -23.43 -48.72
N ARG A 805 -2.77 -23.21 -49.95
CA ARG A 805 -1.48 -23.74 -50.39
C ARG A 805 -0.37 -23.19 -49.48
N GLU A 806 0.59 -24.03 -49.14
CA GLU A 806 1.89 -23.63 -48.59
C GLU A 806 2.96 -23.81 -49.67
N HIS A 807 3.99 -22.97 -49.64
CA HIS A 807 5.18 -23.21 -50.47
C HIS A 807 5.84 -24.53 -50.09
N THR A 808 6.35 -25.28 -51.06
CA THR A 808 7.32 -26.36 -50.77
C THR A 808 8.65 -25.75 -50.31
N ASP A 809 9.52 -26.53 -49.68
CA ASP A 809 10.84 -26.01 -49.26
C ASP A 809 11.66 -25.54 -50.46
N ALA A 810 11.62 -26.26 -51.58
CA ALA A 810 12.27 -25.87 -52.83
C ALA A 810 11.69 -24.57 -53.43
N GLU A 811 10.36 -24.39 -53.38
CA GLU A 811 9.72 -23.14 -53.83
C GLU A 811 10.12 -21.96 -52.95
N PHE A 812 10.17 -22.16 -51.63
CA PHE A 812 10.55 -21.12 -50.69
C PHE A 812 12.03 -20.74 -50.82
N GLU A 813 12.93 -21.71 -50.97
CA GLU A 813 14.35 -21.49 -51.24
C GLU A 813 14.54 -20.71 -52.56
N HIS A 814 13.81 -21.06 -53.61
CA HIS A 814 13.85 -20.32 -54.86
C HIS A 814 13.41 -18.85 -54.70
N ILE A 815 12.39 -18.57 -53.89
CA ILE A 815 11.96 -17.21 -53.58
C ILE A 815 13.03 -16.46 -52.78
N VAL A 816 13.67 -17.12 -51.80
CA VAL A 816 14.78 -16.54 -51.04
C VAL A 816 15.94 -16.14 -51.98
N ASP A 817 16.29 -17.01 -52.93
CA ASP A 817 17.34 -16.76 -53.92
C ASP A 817 16.98 -15.58 -54.83
N MET A 818 15.73 -15.47 -55.29
CA MET A 818 15.27 -14.38 -56.15
C MET A 818 15.28 -13.02 -55.46
N VAL A 819 14.97 -12.96 -54.17
CA VAL A 819 15.01 -11.73 -53.37
C VAL A 819 16.46 -11.34 -53.00
N GLY A 820 17.40 -12.28 -53.14
CA GLY A 820 18.84 -12.08 -53.04
C GLY A 820 19.35 -11.89 -51.61
N ASN A 821 18.91 -12.73 -50.68
CA ASN A 821 19.28 -12.67 -49.26
C ASN A 821 20.69 -13.17 -48.95
#